data_AF-A0A834M6G7-F1
#
_entry.id   AF-A0A834M6G7-F1
#
_cell.length_a   1.000
_cell.length_b   1.000
_cell.length_c   1.000
_cell.angle_alpha   90.00
_cell.angle_beta   90.00
_cell.angle_gamma   90.00
#
_symmetry.space_group_name_H-M   'P 1'
#
loop_
_entity.id
_entity.type
_entity.pdbx_description
1 polymer ?
#
loop_
_entity_poly.entity_id
_entity_poly.type
_entity_poly.pdbx_seq_one_letter_code
_entity_poly.pdbx_strand_id
1 'polypeptide(L)'
;MASLPPRRNPTPTKISKQNLTPLQILLQMGFPKHRVEKALAATGNRGVQLASDWLLAHVNDPLLDDNSPREYILYVCPTGPFLDQLQSFWRKSFNLCGWNGAHNFTPHITLVSFFKAPDEDAPHLAQSLKTVMERQGAILNESLKLESYMSPNFMGFFVAEEHADYLKRIALQYVKEVSNAIISDTYEQFDALTACFPWCTTTTARCIPRGSRSISLEPHVKSLHLTLAYQFSNTQYQPLKALVEELDSTVASNWELRLYSRDPRINGKQIHKVIHPYNPSECDELELHTGDYVYISSEALANSVDGWVEGTSWLTGLSGLLPESYTERTAESDAWTLHKKVSINSMTPNPDTKPANDTKLSSSSLSNVSLEPSVLNNDELLPPRPPDLNDIEMDTVPSKDHFYENLIDIQKNEIKESTEEPQTRSVFLIRHGERIDFTFGGWVPYCFDETGNYIRKDLNMPKNLPERKGGPNSYVKDSPLTTMGLFQARLVGEALKDRNVHISQVYCSPSYRCVQTCDSLLQGLNRKNELPIRIEPGLFEWMAWYSPENVPEWMAPAELTAAGYNIDETYVPMVSEQELKESRENCEQFYLRSAFITRSTLSASGRGNVLLVGHTATLDACSRELVGKKARSFNDMSKVIQKIPYCSLVEVRGSGNAWEILEPPCLPLTHSANQRFDYKILL
;
A
#
# COMPACT_ATOMS: atom_id res chain seq x y z
N MET A 1 51.29 -0.19 30.51
CA MET A 1 50.86 0.54 29.30
C MET A 1 51.50 -0.11 28.09
N ALA A 2 50.75 -0.92 27.33
CA ALA A 2 51.24 -1.51 26.07
C ALA A 2 50.76 -0.64 24.91
N SER A 3 51.71 -0.11 24.15
CA SER A 3 51.52 0.81 23.02
C SER A 3 51.06 0.09 21.76
N LEU A 4 49.96 0.56 21.16
CA LEU A 4 49.52 0.17 19.82
C LEU A 4 50.50 0.69 18.74
N PRO A 5 50.68 -0.01 17.60
CA PRO A 5 51.63 0.37 16.57
C PRO A 5 51.12 1.53 15.68
N PRO A 6 52.02 2.36 15.11
CA PRO A 6 51.64 3.57 14.36
C PRO A 6 51.18 3.24 12.93
N ARG A 7 50.05 3.81 12.51
CA ARG A 7 49.63 3.81 11.10
C ARG A 7 50.63 4.62 10.27
N ARG A 8 51.32 3.96 9.33
CA ARG A 8 52.09 4.60 8.25
C ARG A 8 51.16 4.92 7.09
N ASN A 9 50.90 6.22 6.89
CA ASN A 9 50.94 6.94 5.60
C ASN A 9 50.20 8.28 5.76
N PRO A 10 50.90 9.42 5.77
CA PRO A 10 50.30 10.72 5.59
C PRO A 10 50.32 11.07 4.09
N THR A 11 49.16 11.33 3.51
CA THR A 11 49.04 11.99 2.21
C THR A 11 47.99 13.09 2.29
N PRO A 12 48.14 14.17 1.50
CA PRO A 12 48.16 15.50 2.07
C PRO A 12 47.06 16.41 1.49
N THR A 13 46.99 17.60 2.08
CA THR A 13 46.58 18.87 1.47
C THR A 13 45.10 19.19 1.25
N LYS A 14 44.67 20.17 2.06
CA LYS A 14 43.84 21.33 1.68
C LYS A 14 42.52 21.01 0.96
N ILE A 15 41.52 20.62 1.74
CA ILE A 15 40.12 20.77 1.33
C ILE A 15 39.77 22.25 1.52
N SER A 16 39.61 22.97 0.41
CA SER A 16 38.86 24.23 0.41
C SER A 16 37.51 23.96 1.09
N LYS A 17 36.97 24.92 1.85
CA LYS A 17 35.63 24.81 2.44
C LYS A 17 34.58 24.72 1.31
N GLN A 18 34.45 23.56 0.67
CA GLN A 18 33.29 23.19 -0.10
C GLN A 18 32.22 22.83 0.91
N ASN A 19 31.11 23.56 0.89
CA ASN A 19 29.95 23.24 1.70
C ASN A 19 29.42 21.89 1.20
N LEU A 20 29.76 20.81 1.90
CA LEU A 20 29.26 19.47 1.62
C LEU A 20 27.73 19.46 1.75
N THR A 21 27.06 18.75 0.85
CA THR A 21 25.60 18.58 0.94
C THR A 21 25.24 17.69 2.13
N PRO A 22 24.02 17.78 2.70
CA PRO A 22 23.59 16.89 3.78
C PRO A 22 23.78 15.40 3.46
N LEU A 23 23.50 15.00 2.20
CA LEU A 23 23.75 13.66 1.68
C LEU A 23 25.24 13.28 1.78
N GLN A 24 26.15 14.14 1.33
CA GLN A 24 27.60 13.88 1.39
C GLN A 24 28.12 13.73 2.81
N ILE A 25 27.61 14.55 3.74
CA ILE A 25 28.01 14.49 5.16
C ILE A 25 27.58 13.15 5.77
N LEU A 26 26.33 12.73 5.58
CA LEU A 26 25.82 11.47 6.12
C LEU A 26 26.50 10.24 5.48
N LEU A 27 26.85 10.31 4.20
CA LEU A 27 27.66 9.28 3.54
C LEU A 27 29.07 9.19 4.16
N GLN A 28 29.71 10.33 4.50
CA GLN A 28 31.01 10.35 5.19
C GLN A 28 30.93 9.79 6.62
N MET A 29 29.77 9.87 7.26
CA MET A 29 29.50 9.23 8.57
C MET A 29 29.34 7.70 8.47
N GLY A 30 29.29 7.14 7.25
CA GLY A 30 29.26 5.70 7.01
C GLY A 30 27.86 5.11 6.80
N PHE A 31 26.82 5.95 6.71
CA PHE A 31 25.47 5.46 6.44
C PHE A 31 25.31 5.04 4.96
N PRO A 32 24.60 3.93 4.65
CA PRO A 32 24.30 3.53 3.28
C PRO A 32 23.50 4.59 2.52
N LYS A 33 23.81 4.81 1.24
CA LYS A 33 23.21 5.87 0.41
C LYS A 33 21.68 5.86 0.42
N HIS A 34 21.06 4.70 0.21
CA HIS A 34 19.59 4.59 0.15
C HIS A 34 18.90 4.94 1.47
N ARG A 35 19.51 4.60 2.62
CA ARG A 35 19.01 5.00 3.94
C ARG A 35 19.14 6.50 4.17
N VAL A 36 20.26 7.09 3.73
CA VAL A 36 20.47 8.54 3.83
C VAL A 36 19.43 9.30 2.99
N GLU A 37 19.18 8.87 1.76
CA GLU A 37 18.16 9.48 0.89
C GLU A 37 16.77 9.37 1.52
N LYS A 38 16.41 8.20 2.04
CA LYS A 38 15.15 8.00 2.77
C LYS A 38 15.03 8.91 4.00
N ALA A 39 16.08 9.02 4.80
CA ALA A 39 16.08 9.87 6.00
C ALA A 39 15.94 11.36 5.66
N LEU A 40 16.64 11.81 4.61
CA LEU A 40 16.52 13.18 4.11
C LEU A 40 15.11 13.44 3.56
N ALA A 41 14.51 12.49 2.84
CA ALA A 41 13.13 12.62 2.37
C ALA A 41 12.11 12.61 3.52
N ALA A 42 12.27 11.72 4.51
CA ALA A 42 11.40 11.63 5.69
C ALA A 42 11.45 12.88 6.58
N THR A 43 12.58 13.59 6.59
CA THR A 43 12.78 14.82 7.37
C THR A 43 12.60 16.10 6.55
N GLY A 44 12.24 16.01 5.27
CA GLY A 44 12.04 17.16 4.39
C GLY A 44 13.32 17.93 4.10
N ASN A 45 14.48 17.26 4.16
CA ASN A 45 15.82 17.80 3.94
C ASN A 45 16.14 19.03 4.81
N ARG A 46 15.65 19.05 6.06
CA ARG A 46 15.78 20.18 7.00
C ARG A 46 17.16 20.28 7.67
N GLY A 47 17.98 19.24 7.57
CA GLY A 47 19.35 19.25 8.08
C GLY A 47 19.92 17.86 8.32
N VAL A 48 21.24 17.80 8.46
CA VAL A 48 21.97 16.56 8.74
C VAL A 48 21.59 15.95 10.08
N GLN A 49 21.44 16.79 11.12
CA GLN A 49 21.17 16.34 12.48
C GLN A 49 19.84 15.56 12.54
N LEU A 50 18.75 16.16 12.06
CA LEU A 50 17.43 15.54 12.05
C LEU A 50 17.42 14.22 11.26
N ALA A 51 18.11 14.17 10.11
CA ALA A 51 18.20 12.95 9.31
C ALA A 51 19.06 11.87 10.00
N SER A 52 20.12 12.24 10.71
CA SER A 52 20.92 11.32 11.52
C SER A 52 20.11 10.77 12.69
N ASP A 53 19.38 11.62 13.40
CA ASP A 53 18.53 11.21 14.53
C ASP A 53 17.41 10.29 14.06
N TRP A 54 16.80 10.59 12.90
CA TRP A 54 15.81 9.72 12.26
C TRP A 54 16.39 8.34 11.92
N LEU A 55 17.61 8.28 11.35
CA LEU A 55 18.30 7.02 11.04
C LEU A 55 18.57 6.17 12.27
N LEU A 56 18.93 6.81 13.39
CA LEU A 56 19.17 6.13 14.65
C LEU A 56 17.86 5.62 15.27
N ALA A 57 16.79 6.42 15.25
CA ALA A 57 15.49 6.01 15.75
C ALA A 57 14.89 4.84 14.93
N HIS A 58 15.14 4.82 13.63
CA HIS A 58 14.65 3.77 12.71
C HIS A 58 15.62 2.61 12.53
N VAL A 59 16.73 2.53 13.29
CA VAL A 59 17.76 1.50 13.07
C VAL A 59 17.21 0.07 13.17
N ASN A 60 16.17 -0.11 13.98
CA ASN A 60 15.47 -1.38 14.19
C ASN A 60 14.19 -1.52 13.34
N ASP A 61 13.84 -0.53 12.52
CA ASP A 61 12.67 -0.60 11.64
C ASP A 61 12.88 -1.70 10.58
N PRO A 62 12.04 -2.75 10.57
CA PRO A 62 12.17 -3.87 9.63
C PRO A 62 11.93 -3.45 8.17
N LEU A 63 11.36 -2.28 7.93
CA LEU A 63 11.06 -1.70 6.62
C LEU A 63 12.01 -0.55 6.24
N LEU A 64 13.05 -0.27 7.04
CA LEU A 64 14.02 0.79 6.77
C LEU A 64 14.70 0.64 5.40
N ASP A 65 14.94 -0.59 4.95
CA ASP A 65 15.58 -0.89 3.65
C ASP A 65 14.59 -1.13 2.51
N ASP A 66 13.28 -0.94 2.72
CA ASP A 66 12.30 -1.08 1.65
C ASP A 66 12.48 0.00 0.57
N ASN A 67 12.33 -0.35 -0.70
CA ASN A 67 12.49 0.59 -1.83
C ASN A 67 11.14 1.11 -2.34
N SER A 68 10.11 1.07 -1.49
CA SER A 68 8.79 1.60 -1.83
C SER A 68 8.87 3.13 -2.00
N PRO A 69 8.37 3.67 -3.12
CA PRO A 69 8.41 5.12 -3.34
C PRO A 69 7.51 5.84 -2.35
N ARG A 70 7.98 6.99 -1.88
CA ARG A 70 7.25 7.88 -0.98
C ARG A 70 6.11 8.58 -1.72
N GLU A 71 5.01 8.83 -1.01
CA GLU A 71 3.85 9.53 -1.57
C GLU A 71 3.96 11.03 -1.29
N TYR A 72 3.76 11.85 -2.32
CA TYR A 72 3.83 13.30 -2.30
C TYR A 72 2.51 13.91 -2.73
N ILE A 73 2.24 15.11 -2.23
CA ILE A 73 1.02 15.86 -2.56
C ILE A 73 1.27 17.37 -2.52
N LEU A 74 0.65 18.11 -3.43
CA LEU A 74 0.79 19.57 -3.52
C LEU A 74 -0.53 20.26 -3.19
N TYR A 75 -0.50 21.03 -2.11
CA TYR A 75 -1.64 21.78 -1.60
C TYR A 75 -1.43 23.29 -1.67
N VAL A 76 -2.56 24.00 -1.71
CA VAL A 76 -2.65 25.44 -1.42
C VAL A 76 -3.39 25.59 -0.10
N CYS A 77 -2.74 26.16 0.90
CA CYS A 77 -3.26 26.31 2.26
C CYS A 77 -3.48 27.79 2.59
N PRO A 78 -4.61 28.16 3.21
CA PRO A 78 -4.82 29.51 3.72
C PRO A 78 -3.95 29.73 4.96
N THR A 79 -3.66 30.99 5.23
CA THR A 79 -2.89 31.46 6.39
C THR A 79 -3.49 32.76 6.93
N GLY A 80 -3.16 33.08 8.18
CA GLY A 80 -3.68 34.29 8.85
C GLY A 80 -5.14 34.14 9.28
N PRO A 81 -5.91 35.25 9.36
CA PRO A 81 -7.22 35.27 10.03
C PRO A 81 -8.27 34.31 9.46
N PHE A 82 -8.20 34.01 8.16
CA PHE A 82 -9.11 33.03 7.55
C PHE A 82 -8.80 31.60 7.97
N LEU A 83 -7.51 31.25 8.15
CA LEU A 83 -7.13 29.96 8.71
C LEU A 83 -7.65 29.81 10.16
N ASP A 84 -7.57 30.87 10.97
CA ASP A 84 -8.08 30.86 12.34
C ASP A 84 -9.60 30.62 12.39
N GLN A 85 -10.35 31.23 11.45
CA GLN A 85 -11.79 30.97 11.28
C GLN A 85 -12.06 29.51 10.93
N LEU A 86 -11.31 28.92 9.98
CA LEU A 86 -11.47 27.53 9.56
C LEU A 86 -11.13 26.55 10.70
N GLN A 87 -10.08 26.81 11.47
CA GLN A 87 -9.73 26.01 12.66
C GLN A 87 -10.81 26.10 13.74
N SER A 88 -11.35 27.30 13.97
CA SER A 88 -12.47 27.51 14.90
C SER A 88 -13.72 26.76 14.44
N PHE A 89 -14.04 26.81 13.15
CA PHE A 89 -15.11 26.04 12.53
C PHE A 89 -14.91 24.55 12.75
N TRP A 90 -13.73 24.00 12.48
CA TRP A 90 -13.49 22.56 12.66
C TRP A 90 -13.59 22.10 14.10
N ARG A 91 -13.08 22.88 15.04
CA ARG A 91 -13.25 22.59 16.46
C ARG A 91 -14.74 22.58 16.85
N LYS A 92 -15.51 23.55 16.38
CA LYS A 92 -16.97 23.60 16.61
C LYS A 92 -17.68 22.42 15.93
N SER A 93 -17.37 22.11 14.67
CA SER A 93 -18.02 21.03 13.92
C SER A 93 -17.69 19.66 14.51
N PHE A 94 -16.47 19.45 14.98
CA PHE A 94 -16.07 18.23 15.68
C PHE A 94 -16.86 18.05 16.98
N ASN A 95 -16.95 19.09 17.80
CA ASN A 95 -17.71 19.03 19.06
C ASN A 95 -19.21 18.78 18.85
N LEU A 96 -19.77 19.25 17.74
CA LEU A 96 -21.21 19.24 17.48
C LEU A 96 -21.65 18.00 16.69
N CYS A 97 -20.79 17.48 15.80
CA CYS A 97 -21.14 16.43 14.84
C CYS A 97 -20.17 15.23 14.85
N GLY A 98 -19.11 15.27 15.66
CA GLY A 98 -18.06 14.26 15.67
C GLY A 98 -17.14 14.34 14.44
N TRP A 99 -16.37 13.27 14.23
CA TRP A 99 -15.38 13.20 13.17
C TRP A 99 -16.02 13.02 11.79
N ASN A 100 -15.99 14.06 10.97
CA ASN A 100 -16.24 13.97 9.52
C ASN A 100 -14.93 13.91 8.71
N GLY A 101 -15.01 13.61 7.41
CA GLY A 101 -13.83 13.38 6.56
C GLY A 101 -12.88 14.56 6.43
N ALA A 102 -13.36 15.80 6.61
CA ALA A 102 -12.53 17.01 6.46
C ALA A 102 -11.51 17.15 7.60
N HIS A 103 -11.79 16.61 8.79
CA HIS A 103 -10.87 16.67 9.93
C HIS A 103 -9.60 15.83 9.75
N ASN A 104 -9.53 14.97 8.72
CA ASN A 104 -8.31 14.22 8.42
C ASN A 104 -7.20 15.12 7.85
N PHE A 105 -7.50 16.36 7.42
CA PHE A 105 -6.54 17.21 6.74
C PHE A 105 -6.62 18.66 7.23
N THR A 106 -5.47 19.35 7.22
CA THR A 106 -5.41 20.82 7.35
C THR A 106 -6.22 21.51 6.23
N PRO A 107 -6.73 22.75 6.38
CA PRO A 107 -7.56 23.34 5.34
C PRO A 107 -6.72 23.59 4.10
N HIS A 108 -7.19 23.08 2.98
CA HIS A 108 -6.40 23.07 1.75
C HIS A 108 -7.28 23.02 0.51
N ILE A 109 -6.67 23.41 -0.61
CA ILE A 109 -7.12 23.13 -1.96
C ILE A 109 -6.09 22.19 -2.60
N THR A 110 -6.53 21.06 -3.14
CA THR A 110 -5.64 20.09 -3.79
C THR A 110 -5.30 20.54 -5.20
N LEU A 111 -4.01 20.77 -5.49
CA LEU A 111 -3.54 21.11 -6.84
C LEU A 111 -3.00 19.91 -7.61
N VAL A 112 -2.29 19.01 -6.93
CA VAL A 112 -1.80 17.75 -7.47
C VAL A 112 -2.11 16.69 -6.44
N SER A 113 -2.86 15.66 -6.86
CA SER A 113 -3.23 14.52 -6.01
C SER A 113 -2.00 13.71 -5.59
N PHE A 114 -2.17 12.75 -4.69
CA PHE A 114 -1.08 11.85 -4.29
C PHE A 114 -0.39 11.22 -5.50
N PHE A 115 0.93 11.38 -5.56
CA PHE A 115 1.80 10.75 -6.56
C PHE A 115 3.02 10.12 -5.87
N LYS A 116 3.60 9.11 -6.51
CA LYS A 116 4.70 8.32 -5.93
C LYS A 116 6.03 8.72 -6.55
N ALA A 117 7.01 9.06 -5.72
CA ALA A 117 8.36 9.38 -6.15
C ALA A 117 9.42 8.66 -5.30
N PRO A 118 10.55 8.23 -5.89
CA PRO A 118 11.73 7.80 -5.14
C PRO A 118 12.20 8.84 -4.11
N ASP A 119 12.83 8.38 -3.02
CA ASP A 119 13.37 9.28 -1.99
C ASP A 119 14.49 10.18 -2.52
N GLU A 120 15.25 9.73 -3.53
CA GLU A 120 16.30 10.53 -4.19
C GLU A 120 15.77 11.78 -4.91
N ASP A 121 14.50 11.76 -5.35
CA ASP A 121 13.89 12.87 -6.10
C ASP A 121 13.31 13.97 -5.20
N ALA A 122 13.22 13.75 -3.88
CA ALA A 122 12.60 14.68 -2.94
C ALA A 122 13.14 16.13 -3.03
N PRO A 123 14.48 16.36 -3.11
CA PRO A 123 15.03 17.70 -3.27
C PRO A 123 14.63 18.35 -4.61
N HIS A 124 14.56 17.55 -5.68
CA HIS A 124 14.19 18.02 -7.03
C HIS A 124 12.72 18.45 -7.07
N LEU A 125 11.81 17.72 -6.41
CA LEU A 125 10.40 18.09 -6.27
C LEU A 125 10.26 19.45 -5.55
N ALA A 126 10.94 19.61 -4.41
CA ALA A 126 10.92 20.85 -3.64
C ALA A 126 11.51 22.04 -4.42
N GLN A 127 12.59 21.81 -5.18
CA GLN A 127 13.23 22.84 -5.99
C GLN A 127 12.38 23.21 -7.20
N SER A 128 11.71 22.25 -7.85
CA SER A 128 10.80 22.50 -8.97
C SER A 128 9.67 23.45 -8.58
N LEU A 129 9.09 23.26 -7.38
CA LEU A 129 8.06 24.18 -6.85
C LEU A 129 8.59 25.60 -6.69
N LYS A 130 9.81 25.75 -6.16
CA LYS A 130 10.47 27.06 -6.04
C LYS A 130 10.67 27.72 -7.40
N THR A 131 11.22 26.98 -8.37
CA THR A 131 11.45 27.47 -9.73
C THR A 131 10.17 27.93 -10.40
N VAL A 132 9.06 27.21 -10.24
CA VAL A 132 7.75 27.61 -10.78
C VAL A 132 7.29 28.94 -10.20
N MET A 133 7.46 29.15 -8.89
CA MET A 133 7.02 30.37 -8.21
C MET A 133 7.95 31.57 -8.41
N GLU A 134 9.20 31.35 -8.81
CA GLU A 134 10.13 32.43 -9.18
C GLU A 134 9.86 32.98 -10.60
N ARG A 135 8.97 32.36 -11.38
CA ARG A 135 8.58 32.85 -12.71
C ARG A 135 7.73 34.11 -12.61
N GLN A 136 7.92 35.01 -13.59
CA GLN A 136 7.17 36.26 -13.66
C GLN A 136 5.65 35.98 -13.78
N GLY A 137 4.85 36.62 -12.92
CA GLY A 137 3.40 36.46 -12.90
C GLY A 137 2.89 35.28 -12.06
N ALA A 138 3.77 34.59 -11.32
CA ALA A 138 3.38 33.52 -10.41
C ALA A 138 2.82 34.02 -9.07
N ILE A 139 3.04 35.28 -8.68
CA ILE A 139 2.52 35.85 -7.43
C ILE A 139 1.19 36.58 -7.72
N LEU A 140 0.17 36.27 -6.94
CA LEU A 140 -1.13 36.92 -6.95
C LEU A 140 -1.11 38.15 -6.03
N ASN A 141 -1.65 39.28 -6.51
CA ASN A 141 -1.72 40.54 -5.75
C ASN A 141 -3.04 40.71 -4.99
N GLU A 142 -3.89 39.69 -4.99
CA GLU A 142 -5.21 39.67 -4.34
C GLU A 142 -5.41 38.37 -3.53
N SER A 143 -6.50 38.33 -2.75
CA SER A 143 -6.92 37.10 -2.06
C SER A 143 -7.66 36.19 -3.02
N LEU A 144 -7.53 34.87 -2.87
CA LEU A 144 -8.35 33.93 -3.64
C LEU A 144 -9.82 34.17 -3.33
N LYS A 145 -10.61 34.35 -4.39
CA LYS A 145 -12.06 34.49 -4.31
C LYS A 145 -12.71 33.11 -4.20
N LEU A 146 -13.54 32.96 -3.18
CA LEU A 146 -14.15 31.71 -2.77
C LEU A 146 -15.68 31.80 -2.77
N GLU A 147 -16.33 30.85 -3.42
CA GLU A 147 -17.78 30.75 -3.54
C GLU A 147 -18.30 29.60 -2.68
N SER A 148 -19.23 29.89 -1.76
CA SER A 148 -19.79 28.88 -0.87
C SER A 148 -20.69 27.91 -1.65
N TYR A 149 -20.50 26.61 -1.42
CA TYR A 149 -21.35 25.56 -1.93
C TYR A 149 -21.69 24.57 -0.84
N MET A 150 -22.98 24.29 -0.70
CA MET A 150 -23.51 23.38 0.30
C MET A 150 -24.50 22.44 -0.34
N SER A 151 -24.32 21.15 -0.07
CA SER A 151 -25.19 20.07 -0.46
C SER A 151 -25.34 19.09 0.72
N PRO A 152 -26.36 18.23 0.74
CA PRO A 152 -26.58 17.29 1.84
C PRO A 152 -25.37 16.41 2.20
N ASN A 153 -24.45 16.15 1.26
CA ASN A 153 -23.30 15.26 1.43
C ASN A 153 -21.94 15.97 1.42
N PHE A 154 -21.90 17.27 1.15
CA PHE A 154 -20.67 18.02 0.95
C PHE A 154 -20.88 19.52 1.21
N MET A 155 -19.96 20.12 1.96
CA MET A 155 -19.88 21.56 2.20
C MET A 155 -18.45 22.03 1.94
N GLY A 156 -18.31 23.14 1.22
CA GLY A 156 -17.00 23.69 0.91
C GLY A 156 -17.05 25.03 0.20
N PHE A 157 -15.88 25.56 -0.08
CA PHE A 157 -15.69 26.75 -0.90
C PHE A 157 -15.08 26.38 -2.24
N PHE A 158 -15.75 26.72 -3.34
CA PHE A 158 -15.17 26.62 -4.67
C PHE A 158 -14.33 27.85 -4.99
N VAL A 159 -13.22 27.66 -5.67
CA VAL A 159 -12.41 28.77 -6.17
C VAL A 159 -13.11 29.37 -7.39
N ALA A 160 -13.34 30.67 -7.39
CA ALA A 160 -13.93 31.38 -8.53
C ALA A 160 -13.10 31.15 -9.81
N GLU A 161 -13.76 31.09 -10.97
CA GLU A 161 -13.17 30.67 -12.24
C GLU A 161 -11.87 31.41 -12.59
N GLU A 162 -11.84 32.74 -12.36
CA GLU A 162 -10.68 33.62 -12.58
C GLU A 162 -9.41 33.15 -11.84
N HIS A 163 -9.57 32.74 -10.57
CA HIS A 163 -8.49 32.29 -9.71
C HIS A 163 -8.21 30.79 -9.88
N ALA A 164 -9.23 30.00 -10.22
CA ALA A 164 -9.09 28.58 -10.48
C ALA A 164 -8.15 28.33 -11.66
N ASP A 165 -8.26 29.11 -12.73
CA ASP A 165 -7.36 28.99 -13.89
C ASP A 165 -5.92 29.40 -13.57
N TYR A 166 -5.72 30.39 -12.71
CA TYR A 166 -4.40 30.73 -12.20
C TYR A 166 -3.75 29.56 -11.43
N LEU A 167 -4.49 28.94 -10.50
CA LEU A 167 -3.98 27.78 -9.73
C LEU A 167 -3.74 26.55 -10.62
N LYS A 168 -4.62 26.27 -11.60
CA LYS A 168 -4.43 25.20 -12.57
C LYS A 168 -3.17 25.41 -13.41
N ARG A 169 -2.86 26.65 -13.80
CA ARG A 169 -1.60 26.97 -14.51
C ARG A 169 -0.39 26.64 -13.66
N ILE A 170 -0.39 27.00 -12.37
CA ILE A 170 0.70 26.63 -11.44
C ILE A 170 0.84 25.11 -11.36
N ALA A 171 -0.27 24.38 -11.18
CA ALA A 171 -0.25 22.92 -11.12
C ALA A 171 0.31 22.27 -12.39
N LEU A 172 -0.16 22.70 -13.57
CA LEU A 172 0.32 22.23 -14.87
C LEU A 172 1.81 22.52 -15.07
N GLN A 173 2.25 23.70 -14.64
CA GLN A 173 3.64 24.14 -14.79
C GLN A 173 4.56 23.38 -13.84
N TYR A 174 4.10 23.08 -12.62
CA TYR A 174 4.80 22.20 -11.68
C TYR A 174 4.95 20.78 -12.21
N VAL A 175 3.86 20.17 -12.70
CA VAL A 175 3.91 18.83 -13.30
C VAL A 175 4.89 18.80 -14.48
N LYS A 176 4.85 19.80 -15.35
CA LYS A 176 5.78 19.93 -16.49
C LYS A 176 7.24 20.05 -16.02
N GLU A 177 7.50 20.88 -15.01
CA GLU A 177 8.86 21.08 -14.49
C GLU A 177 9.43 19.80 -13.89
N VAL A 178 8.63 19.12 -13.06
CA VAL A 178 9.01 17.84 -12.45
C VAL A 178 9.29 16.78 -13.52
N SER A 179 8.41 16.65 -14.52
CA SER A 179 8.64 15.72 -15.63
C SER A 179 9.93 16.02 -16.40
N ASN A 180 10.24 17.29 -16.63
CA ASN A 180 11.47 17.68 -17.34
C ASN A 180 12.74 17.44 -16.52
N ALA A 181 12.72 17.74 -15.22
CA ALA A 181 13.86 17.55 -14.33
C ALA A 181 14.28 16.06 -14.28
N ILE A 182 13.31 15.16 -14.16
CA ILE A 182 13.55 13.71 -14.07
C ILE A 182 14.05 13.14 -15.41
N ILE A 183 13.55 13.67 -16.54
CA ILE A 183 14.05 13.29 -17.87
C ILE A 183 15.49 13.76 -18.07
N SER A 184 15.83 14.97 -17.63
CA SER A 184 17.18 15.55 -17.76
C SER A 184 18.24 14.77 -16.97
N ASP A 185 17.93 14.37 -15.73
CA ASP A 185 18.85 13.57 -14.89
C ASP A 185 19.14 12.19 -15.49
N THR A 186 18.21 11.65 -16.27
CA THR A 186 18.41 10.41 -17.02
C THR A 186 19.44 10.60 -18.14
N TYR A 187 19.43 11.75 -18.84
CA TYR A 187 20.35 12.05 -19.95
C TYR A 187 21.78 12.37 -19.49
N GLU A 188 21.97 13.08 -18.38
CA GLU A 188 23.32 13.37 -17.85
C GLU A 188 24.09 12.10 -17.43
N GLN A 189 23.38 11.08 -16.92
CA GLN A 189 23.96 9.75 -16.67
C GLN A 189 24.43 9.05 -17.95
N PHE A 190 23.76 9.28 -19.08
CA PHE A 190 24.15 8.72 -20.38
C PHE A 190 25.36 9.44 -20.99
N ASP A 191 25.50 10.76 -20.84
CA ASP A 191 26.67 11.50 -21.33
C ASP A 191 27.95 11.16 -20.55
N ALA A 192 27.85 10.93 -19.23
CA ALA A 192 28.97 10.47 -18.42
C ALA A 192 29.47 9.07 -18.83
N LEU A 193 28.57 8.15 -19.22
CA LEU A 193 28.91 6.83 -19.74
C LEU A 193 29.48 6.91 -21.18
N THR A 194 28.98 7.83 -21.99
CA THR A 194 29.44 8.08 -23.37
C THR A 194 30.86 8.67 -23.38
N ALA A 195 31.20 9.52 -22.41
CA ALA A 195 32.55 10.05 -22.24
C ALA A 195 33.57 8.99 -21.75
N CYS A 196 33.12 7.95 -21.05
CA CYS A 196 33.99 6.91 -20.50
C CYS A 196 34.26 5.73 -21.47
N PHE A 197 33.42 5.52 -22.48
CA PHE A 197 33.55 4.37 -23.40
C PHE A 197 33.29 4.75 -24.88
N PRO A 198 34.27 5.38 -25.56
CA PRO A 198 34.09 5.92 -26.92
C PRO A 198 33.92 4.88 -28.03
N TRP A 199 34.20 3.59 -27.76
CA TRP A 199 34.22 2.53 -28.80
C TRP A 199 32.94 1.70 -28.92
N CYS A 200 31.89 1.99 -28.12
CA CYS A 200 30.62 1.26 -28.20
C CYS A 200 29.57 1.91 -29.13
N THR A 201 29.93 2.86 -29.99
CA THR A 201 28.96 3.57 -30.84
C THR A 201 29.18 3.31 -32.33
N THR A 202 28.62 2.19 -32.82
CA THR A 202 28.24 2.07 -34.23
C THR A 202 26.83 1.51 -34.36
N THR A 203 25.88 2.44 -34.44
CA THR A 203 24.67 2.43 -35.27
C THR A 203 23.78 1.18 -35.27
N THR A 204 22.69 1.22 -34.48
CA THR A 204 21.31 1.14 -35.02
C THR A 204 20.28 1.50 -33.95
N ALA A 205 19.44 2.50 -34.29
CA ALA A 205 18.14 2.85 -33.71
C ALA A 205 18.06 3.20 -32.21
N ARG A 206 17.40 4.34 -31.96
CA ARG A 206 16.93 4.82 -30.66
C ARG A 206 16.18 3.72 -29.89
N CYS A 207 16.90 2.94 -29.09
CA CYS A 207 16.33 2.13 -28.05
C CYS A 207 16.27 2.99 -26.79
N ILE A 208 15.08 3.53 -26.49
CA ILE A 208 14.77 3.98 -25.13
C ILE A 208 14.89 2.73 -24.25
N PRO A 209 15.79 2.68 -23.25
CA PRO A 209 15.85 1.56 -22.32
C PRO A 209 14.51 1.43 -21.61
N ARG A 210 14.00 0.19 -21.51
CA ARG A 210 12.84 -0.17 -20.69
C ARG A 210 13.18 0.07 -19.22
N GLY A 211 12.90 1.28 -18.76
CA GLY A 211 13.17 1.76 -17.41
C GLY A 211 12.98 3.27 -17.33
N SER A 212 12.01 3.84 -18.06
CA SER A 212 11.67 5.25 -17.89
C SER A 212 11.27 5.49 -16.43
N ARG A 213 12.08 6.27 -15.71
CA ARG A 213 11.72 6.91 -14.43
C ARG A 213 10.52 7.84 -14.65
N SER A 214 9.34 7.27 -14.88
CA SER A 214 8.12 8.03 -15.12
C SER A 214 7.38 8.15 -13.79
N ILE A 215 7.56 9.26 -13.10
CA ILE A 215 6.62 9.66 -12.06
C ILE A 215 5.31 10.00 -12.77
N SER A 216 4.23 9.31 -12.41
CA SER A 216 2.89 9.65 -12.88
C SER A 216 2.34 10.77 -11.98
N LEU A 217 2.38 12.00 -12.47
CA LEU A 217 1.73 13.15 -11.83
C LEU A 217 0.54 13.59 -12.68
N GLU A 218 -0.63 13.72 -12.06
CA GLU A 218 -1.79 14.30 -12.71
C GLU A 218 -2.18 15.61 -12.01
N PRO A 219 -2.20 16.74 -12.73
CA PRO A 219 -2.67 17.99 -12.16
C PRO A 219 -4.18 17.90 -11.93
N HIS A 220 -4.64 18.42 -10.79
CA HIS A 220 -6.07 18.48 -10.52
C HIS A 220 -6.70 19.65 -11.28
N VAL A 221 -7.32 19.33 -12.41
CA VAL A 221 -7.91 20.32 -13.33
C VAL A 221 -9.43 20.45 -13.20
N LYS A 222 -10.06 19.61 -12.35
CA LYS A 222 -11.49 19.69 -12.03
C LYS A 222 -11.73 20.82 -11.01
N SER A 223 -13.00 21.10 -10.72
CA SER A 223 -13.43 22.22 -9.86
C SER A 223 -12.64 22.28 -8.54
N LEU A 224 -11.71 23.25 -8.46
CA LEU A 224 -10.85 23.45 -7.30
C LEU A 224 -11.69 23.95 -6.12
N HIS A 225 -11.54 23.30 -4.97
CA HIS A 225 -12.34 23.60 -3.80
C HIS A 225 -11.56 23.36 -2.50
N LEU A 226 -11.95 24.09 -1.46
CA LEU A 226 -11.59 23.85 -0.07
C LEU A 226 -12.77 23.14 0.60
N THR A 227 -12.52 21.92 1.07
CA THR A 227 -13.55 21.10 1.73
C THR A 227 -13.67 21.46 3.21
N LEU A 228 -14.89 21.77 3.66
CA LEU A 228 -15.18 22.06 5.06
C LEU A 228 -15.75 20.84 5.79
N ALA A 229 -16.65 20.10 5.15
CA ALA A 229 -17.25 18.90 5.69
C ALA A 229 -17.74 17.97 4.57
N TYR A 230 -17.53 16.67 4.74
CA TYR A 230 -18.09 15.60 3.89
C TYR A 230 -18.13 14.29 4.71
N GLN A 231 -18.87 13.28 4.23
CA GLN A 231 -19.10 12.02 4.97
C GLN A 231 -19.75 12.25 6.36
N PHE A 232 -20.73 13.15 6.44
CA PHE A 232 -21.53 13.38 7.64
C PHE A 232 -22.98 12.91 7.43
N SER A 233 -23.73 12.67 8.51
CA SER A 233 -25.14 12.25 8.43
C SER A 233 -26.04 13.40 7.99
N ASN A 234 -27.11 13.12 7.25
CA ASN A 234 -28.12 14.12 6.86
C ASN A 234 -28.74 14.86 8.05
N THR A 235 -28.78 14.25 9.24
CA THR A 235 -29.26 14.89 10.47
C THR A 235 -28.35 16.03 10.93
N GLN A 236 -27.08 16.00 10.54
CA GLN A 236 -26.05 16.99 10.90
C GLN A 236 -25.98 18.15 9.91
N TYR A 237 -26.73 18.09 8.80
CA TYR A 237 -26.69 19.10 7.75
C TYR A 237 -27.07 20.51 8.24
N GLN A 238 -28.16 20.67 9.00
CA GLN A 238 -28.61 21.99 9.44
C GLN A 238 -27.63 22.66 10.43
N PRO A 239 -27.13 21.95 11.47
CA PRO A 239 -26.10 22.51 12.34
C PRO A 239 -24.80 22.89 11.61
N LEU A 240 -24.31 22.03 10.72
CA LEU A 240 -23.09 22.30 9.95
C LEU A 240 -23.28 23.48 9.00
N LYS A 241 -24.44 23.57 8.35
CA LYS A 241 -24.79 24.70 7.48
C LYS A 241 -24.74 26.03 8.25
N ALA A 242 -25.31 26.09 9.45
CA ALA A 242 -25.26 27.30 10.27
C ALA A 242 -23.82 27.71 10.62
N LEU A 243 -22.94 26.75 10.92
CA LEU A 243 -21.52 27.02 11.16
C LEU A 243 -20.77 27.50 9.91
N VAL A 244 -21.11 26.98 8.72
CA VAL A 244 -20.52 27.43 7.45
C VAL A 244 -20.97 28.86 7.14
N GLU A 245 -22.22 29.22 7.45
CA GLU A 245 -22.74 30.58 7.27
C GLU A 245 -22.09 31.62 8.21
N GLU A 246 -21.44 31.19 9.31
CA GLU A 246 -20.63 32.06 10.17
C GLU A 246 -19.26 32.40 9.57
N LEU A 247 -18.79 31.66 8.55
CA LEU A 247 -17.48 31.87 7.94
C LEU A 247 -17.50 33.03 6.96
N ASP A 248 -16.56 33.96 7.11
CA ASP A 248 -16.35 35.05 6.16
C ASP A 248 -15.19 34.72 5.22
N SER A 249 -15.52 34.26 4.01
CA SER A 249 -14.56 33.98 2.94
C SER A 249 -14.02 35.25 2.24
N THR A 250 -14.53 36.42 2.59
CA THR A 250 -14.10 37.72 2.02
C THR A 250 -12.98 38.37 2.83
N VAL A 251 -12.67 37.85 4.02
CA VAL A 251 -11.52 38.31 4.82
C VAL A 251 -10.24 38.15 4.01
N ALA A 252 -9.43 39.20 4.00
CA ALA A 252 -8.13 39.19 3.35
C ALA A 252 -7.29 38.03 3.90
N SER A 253 -6.98 37.06 3.04
CA SER A 253 -6.25 35.85 3.42
C SER A 253 -4.98 35.72 2.58
N ASN A 254 -3.91 35.36 3.28
CA ASN A 254 -2.67 34.96 2.63
C ASN A 254 -2.72 33.46 2.36
N TRP A 255 -2.06 33.01 1.31
CA TRP A 255 -2.08 31.62 0.87
C TRP A 255 -0.67 31.14 0.57
N GLU A 256 -0.44 29.86 0.82
CA GLU A 256 0.86 29.22 0.62
C GLU A 256 0.70 27.90 -0.14
N LEU A 257 1.57 27.67 -1.12
CA LEU A 257 1.82 26.35 -1.68
C LEU A 257 2.63 25.53 -0.71
N ARG A 258 2.21 24.30 -0.44
CA ARG A 258 2.88 23.37 0.47
C ARG A 258 3.02 22.01 -0.19
N LEU A 259 4.25 21.56 -0.36
CA LEU A 259 4.60 20.21 -0.81
C LEU A 259 4.78 19.33 0.42
N TYR A 260 3.87 18.39 0.58
CA TYR A 260 3.91 17.39 1.64
C TYR A 260 4.33 16.04 1.09
N SER A 261 4.86 15.21 1.97
CA SER A 261 5.01 13.78 1.73
C SER A 261 4.57 12.99 2.95
N ARG A 262 4.21 11.75 2.73
CA ARG A 262 3.83 10.84 3.80
C ARG A 262 4.46 9.48 3.58
N ASP A 263 4.63 8.74 4.67
CA ASP A 263 5.14 7.37 4.62
C ASP A 263 4.10 6.46 3.94
N PRO A 264 4.49 5.57 3.00
CA PRO A 264 3.55 4.67 2.34
C PRO A 264 2.80 3.74 3.31
N ARG A 265 3.33 3.49 4.52
CA ARG A 265 2.69 2.68 5.58
C ARG A 265 1.42 3.32 6.15
N ILE A 266 1.21 4.61 5.94
CA ILE A 266 0.04 5.36 6.45
C ILE A 266 -1.23 5.02 5.67
N ASN A 267 -1.10 4.57 4.41
CA ASN A 267 -2.26 4.42 3.53
C ASN A 267 -3.29 3.43 4.10
N GLY A 268 -4.47 3.93 4.48
CA GLY A 268 -5.57 3.15 5.08
C GLY A 268 -5.54 3.06 6.62
N LYS A 269 -4.56 3.68 7.30
CA LYS A 269 -4.47 3.73 8.76
C LYS A 269 -4.92 5.09 9.30
N GLN A 270 -5.55 5.10 10.47
CA GLN A 270 -5.82 6.31 11.26
C GLN A 270 -4.55 6.73 12.00
N ILE A 271 -4.38 8.03 12.18
CA ILE A 271 -3.26 8.58 12.94
C ILE A 271 -3.75 8.94 14.32
N HIS A 272 -3.03 8.45 15.32
CA HIS A 272 -3.31 8.69 16.73
C HIS A 272 -2.11 9.37 17.36
N LYS A 273 -2.34 10.44 18.10
CA LYS A 273 -1.32 11.12 18.89
C LYS A 273 -1.23 10.48 20.26
N VAL A 274 -0.03 10.17 20.71
CA VAL A 274 0.22 9.63 22.05
C VAL A 274 0.02 10.73 23.09
N ILE A 275 -0.96 10.56 23.97
CA ILE A 275 -1.27 11.48 25.08
C ILE A 275 -0.62 11.04 26.39
N HIS A 276 -0.34 9.74 26.54
CA HIS A 276 0.28 9.16 27.72
C HIS A 276 1.46 8.27 27.33
N PRO A 277 2.61 8.35 28.01
CA PRO A 277 3.74 7.49 27.71
C PRO A 277 3.47 6.06 28.20
N TYR A 278 4.08 5.07 27.55
CA TYR A 278 3.93 3.67 27.89
C TYR A 278 5.24 2.91 27.65
N ASN A 279 5.68 2.15 28.65
CA ASN A 279 6.88 1.32 28.54
C ASN A 279 6.45 -0.14 28.38
N PRO A 280 6.93 -0.85 27.35
CA PRO A 280 6.61 -2.25 27.10
C PRO A 280 7.00 -3.14 28.29
N SER A 281 6.06 -3.95 28.76
CA SER A 281 6.29 -5.02 29.72
C SER A 281 6.63 -6.33 28.99
N GLU A 282 5.97 -6.58 27.87
CA GLU A 282 6.17 -7.74 27.00
C GLU A 282 6.86 -7.37 25.69
N CYS A 283 7.37 -8.36 24.96
CA CYS A 283 8.22 -8.13 23.78
C CYS A 283 7.45 -7.75 22.51
N ASP A 284 6.14 -7.92 22.50
CA ASP A 284 5.21 -7.56 21.43
C ASP A 284 4.50 -6.21 21.66
N GLU A 285 4.73 -5.57 22.81
CA GLU A 285 4.20 -4.25 23.14
C GLU A 285 5.04 -3.11 22.55
N LEU A 286 4.38 -2.01 22.18
CA LEU A 286 4.99 -0.84 21.56
C LEU A 286 5.26 0.25 22.60
N GLU A 287 6.50 0.73 22.63
CA GLU A 287 6.88 1.86 23.48
C GLU A 287 6.23 3.15 22.96
N LEU A 288 5.58 3.90 23.86
CA LEU A 288 4.89 5.13 23.54
C LEU A 288 5.57 6.33 24.22
N HIS A 289 5.84 7.36 23.43
CA HIS A 289 6.37 8.63 23.89
C HIS A 289 5.32 9.72 23.73
N THR A 290 5.05 10.48 24.79
CA THR A 290 4.05 11.56 24.74
C THR A 290 4.36 12.56 23.63
N GLY A 291 3.37 12.83 22.79
CA GLY A 291 3.50 13.70 21.63
C GLY A 291 3.94 13.01 20.34
N ASP A 292 4.33 11.74 20.37
CA ASP A 292 4.56 10.92 19.16
C ASP A 292 3.24 10.58 18.47
N TYR A 293 3.33 10.10 17.23
CA TYR A 293 2.22 9.61 16.43
C TYR A 293 2.33 8.10 16.23
N VAL A 294 1.18 7.43 16.21
CA VAL A 294 1.06 5.99 15.96
C VAL A 294 0.03 5.78 14.85
N TYR A 295 0.36 4.87 13.94
CA TYR A 295 -0.53 4.46 12.86
C TYR A 295 -1.30 3.22 13.25
N ILE A 296 -2.61 3.36 13.41
CA ILE A 296 -3.51 2.30 13.86
C ILE A 296 -4.52 2.04 12.75
N SER A 297 -4.74 0.78 12.37
CA SER A 297 -5.75 0.47 11.35
C SER A 297 -7.16 0.64 11.91
N SER A 298 -8.11 1.02 11.06
CA SER A 298 -9.51 1.17 11.50
C SER A 298 -10.09 -0.17 11.96
N GLU A 299 -9.61 -1.27 11.38
CA GLU A 299 -9.95 -2.63 11.74
C GLU A 299 -9.38 -3.02 13.11
N ALA A 300 -8.16 -2.58 13.46
CA ALA A 300 -7.59 -2.84 14.79
C ALA A 300 -8.41 -2.15 15.88
N LEU A 301 -8.81 -0.88 15.67
CA LEU A 301 -9.68 -0.15 16.58
C LEU A 301 -11.05 -0.82 16.73
N ALA A 302 -11.66 -1.26 15.63
CA ALA A 302 -12.98 -1.88 15.66
C ALA A 302 -13.01 -3.27 16.31
N ASN A 303 -11.89 -4.01 16.26
CA ASN A 303 -11.78 -5.37 16.80
C ASN A 303 -11.17 -5.42 18.21
N SER A 304 -10.76 -4.28 18.78
CA SER A 304 -10.25 -4.22 20.14
C SER A 304 -11.35 -4.50 21.15
N VAL A 305 -11.19 -5.56 21.95
CA VAL A 305 -12.15 -5.97 22.99
C VAL A 305 -11.73 -5.52 24.39
N ASP A 306 -10.44 -5.32 24.59
CA ASP A 306 -9.79 -5.00 25.88
C ASP A 306 -9.11 -3.62 25.87
N GLY A 307 -9.21 -2.88 24.76
CA GLY A 307 -8.61 -1.56 24.60
C GLY A 307 -7.15 -1.59 24.14
N TRP A 308 -6.59 -2.76 23.83
CA TRP A 308 -5.27 -2.89 23.20
C TRP A 308 -5.41 -3.01 21.68
N VAL A 309 -4.54 -2.33 20.97
CA VAL A 309 -4.55 -2.26 19.50
C VAL A 309 -3.16 -2.38 18.94
N GLU A 310 -3.01 -3.06 17.80
CA GLU A 310 -1.76 -3.08 17.06
C GLU A 310 -1.57 -1.75 16.32
N GLY A 311 -0.41 -1.13 16.51
CA GLY A 311 -0.04 0.10 15.84
C GLY A 311 1.42 0.12 15.41
N THR A 312 1.77 1.11 14.59
CA THR A 312 3.15 1.36 14.16
C THR A 312 3.60 2.75 14.62
N SER A 313 4.67 2.85 15.40
CA SER A 313 5.22 4.15 15.83
C SER A 313 5.78 4.90 14.62
N TRP A 314 5.43 6.18 14.51
CA TRP A 314 5.97 7.09 13.51
C TRP A 314 7.46 7.40 13.77
N LEU A 315 7.84 7.54 15.04
CA LEU A 315 9.20 7.91 15.45
C LEU A 315 10.23 6.80 15.20
N THR A 316 9.83 5.54 15.37
CA THR A 316 10.77 4.39 15.31
C THR A 316 10.50 3.44 14.15
N GLY A 317 9.30 3.49 13.55
CA GLY A 317 8.87 2.56 12.51
C GLY A 317 8.54 1.14 13.01
N LEU A 318 8.66 0.89 14.31
CA LEU A 318 8.33 -0.39 14.94
C LEU A 318 6.82 -0.56 15.07
N SER A 319 6.36 -1.81 14.96
CA SER A 319 4.97 -2.19 15.22
C SER A 319 4.87 -3.03 16.49
N GLY A 320 3.78 -2.86 17.22
CA GLY A 320 3.47 -3.63 18.43
C GLY A 320 2.09 -3.28 18.99
N LEU A 321 1.72 -3.94 20.08
CA LEU A 321 0.49 -3.68 20.81
C LEU A 321 0.63 -2.44 21.68
N LEU A 322 -0.41 -1.59 21.69
CA LEU A 322 -0.47 -0.42 22.55
C LEU A 322 -1.89 -0.24 23.13
N PRO A 323 -2.02 0.37 24.31
CA PRO A 323 -3.34 0.73 24.83
C PRO A 323 -3.91 1.92 24.05
N GLU A 324 -5.07 1.73 23.41
CA GLU A 324 -5.78 2.77 22.63
C GLU A 324 -6.03 4.02 23.49
N SER A 325 -6.40 3.82 24.75
CA SER A 325 -6.68 4.89 25.73
C SER A 325 -5.51 5.84 26.01
N TYR A 326 -4.29 5.46 25.62
CA TYR A 326 -3.09 6.30 25.75
C TYR A 326 -2.88 7.17 24.52
N THR A 327 -3.81 7.10 23.56
CA THR A 327 -3.74 7.81 22.30
C THR A 327 -5.06 8.52 21.99
N GLU A 328 -4.99 9.56 21.16
CA GLU A 328 -6.15 10.30 20.68
C GLU A 328 -6.08 10.43 19.17
N ARG A 329 -7.19 10.14 18.46
CA ARG A 329 -7.25 10.30 17.00
C ARG A 329 -6.95 11.75 16.61
N THR A 330 -6.08 11.91 15.63
CA THR A 330 -5.64 13.21 15.11
C THR A 330 -5.69 13.25 13.59
N ALA A 331 -5.44 14.42 13.00
CA ALA A 331 -5.50 14.60 11.56
C ALA A 331 -4.39 13.79 10.88
N GLU A 332 -4.66 13.21 9.71
CA GLU A 332 -3.63 12.50 8.96
C GLU A 332 -2.48 13.43 8.56
N SER A 333 -2.79 14.69 8.25
CA SER A 333 -1.80 15.68 7.86
C SER A 333 -0.80 16.03 8.95
N ASP A 334 -1.07 15.71 10.21
CA ASP A 334 -0.19 16.05 11.34
C ASP A 334 1.09 15.20 11.36
N ALA A 335 1.05 14.00 10.79
CA ALA A 335 2.23 13.14 10.66
C ALA A 335 2.96 13.33 9.30
N TRP A 336 2.53 14.27 8.46
CA TRP A 336 3.13 14.47 7.14
C TRP A 336 4.39 15.33 7.20
N THR A 337 5.37 14.98 6.37
CA THR A 337 6.60 15.74 6.22
C THR A 337 6.37 16.89 5.24
N LEU A 338 6.50 18.13 5.70
CA LEU A 338 6.55 19.31 4.83
C LEU A 338 7.97 19.48 4.24
N HIS A 339 8.07 19.43 2.91
CA HIS A 339 9.31 19.60 2.13
C HIS A 339 9.54 21.04 1.71
N LYS A 340 8.49 21.74 1.27
CA LYS A 340 8.61 23.10 0.78
C LYS A 340 7.34 23.89 1.01
N LYS A 341 7.50 25.15 1.43
CA LYS A 341 6.44 26.16 1.44
C LYS A 341 6.82 27.37 0.60
N VAL A 342 5.88 27.91 -0.17
CA VAL A 342 6.06 29.12 -0.99
C VAL A 342 4.77 29.94 -0.98
N SER A 343 4.84 31.22 -0.61
CA SER A 343 3.66 32.10 -0.59
C SER A 343 3.18 32.42 -2.00
N ILE A 344 1.86 32.41 -2.22
CA ILE A 344 1.25 32.79 -3.51
C ILE A 344 0.81 34.24 -3.55
N ASN A 345 0.55 34.86 -2.41
CA ASN A 345 0.26 36.27 -2.27
C ASN A 345 0.93 36.85 -1.01
N SER A 346 1.08 38.17 -0.96
CA SER A 346 1.56 38.87 0.23
C SER A 346 0.80 40.18 0.36
N MET A 347 -0.23 40.18 1.21
CA MET A 347 -0.94 41.39 1.62
C MET A 347 -0.20 42.02 2.81
N THR A 348 0.48 43.14 2.62
CA THR A 348 0.99 43.95 3.74
C THR A 348 -0.18 44.62 4.46
N PRO A 349 -0.25 44.59 5.81
CA PRO A 349 -1.20 45.43 6.55
C PRO A 349 -0.94 46.90 6.21
N ASN A 350 -2.01 47.64 5.94
CA ASN A 350 -1.95 49.06 5.61
C ASN A 350 -1.31 49.85 6.78
N PRO A 351 -0.35 50.78 6.56
CA PRO A 351 0.34 51.48 7.65
C PRO A 351 -0.50 52.54 8.40
N ASP A 352 -1.77 52.75 8.03
CA ASP A 352 -2.58 53.88 8.50
C ASP A 352 -3.46 53.56 9.72
N THR A 353 -2.88 53.01 10.79
CA THR A 353 -3.55 53.06 12.10
C THR A 353 -2.55 53.47 13.19
N LYS A 354 -2.60 54.76 13.54
CA LYS A 354 -1.78 55.38 14.59
C LYS A 354 -2.04 54.71 15.96
N PRO A 355 -1.00 54.53 16.79
CA PRO A 355 -1.16 54.01 18.14
C PRO A 355 -1.62 55.13 19.09
N ALA A 356 -2.59 54.83 19.97
CA ALA A 356 -2.98 55.69 21.07
C ALA A 356 -2.24 55.27 22.37
N ASN A 357 -1.70 56.29 23.03
CA ASN A 357 -0.75 56.30 24.15
C ASN A 357 -0.98 55.35 25.34
N ASP A 358 0.16 54.83 25.79
CA ASP A 358 0.61 54.39 27.11
C ASP A 358 -0.14 54.88 28.37
N THR A 359 -0.32 53.96 29.34
CA THR A 359 -0.02 54.25 30.75
C THR A 359 0.63 53.03 31.41
N LYS A 360 1.81 53.26 31.99
CA LYS A 360 2.75 52.29 32.57
C LYS A 360 2.28 51.68 33.90
N LEU A 361 2.49 50.37 34.07
CA LEU A 361 2.96 49.79 35.34
C LEU A 361 3.86 48.58 35.09
N SER A 362 4.81 48.39 35.99
CA SER A 362 6.15 47.82 35.80
C SER A 362 6.26 46.29 35.93
N SER A 363 7.03 45.72 34.99
CA SER A 363 8.03 44.63 35.12
C SER A 363 7.72 43.38 35.96
N SER A 364 7.27 42.32 35.28
CA SER A 364 7.95 41.01 35.25
C SER A 364 7.19 40.06 34.31
N SER A 365 7.85 39.59 33.24
CA SER A 365 7.64 38.30 32.51
C SER A 365 7.97 38.49 31.02
N LEU A 366 9.04 37.86 30.56
CA LEU A 366 9.43 37.79 29.15
C LEU A 366 8.61 36.67 28.47
N SER A 367 7.80 37.11 27.51
CA SER A 367 7.30 36.47 26.28
C SER A 367 7.49 34.96 26.06
N ASN A 368 6.36 34.24 26.07
CA ASN A 368 6.13 33.01 25.31
C ASN A 368 5.97 33.36 23.81
N VAL A 369 6.89 32.88 22.99
CA VAL A 369 6.71 32.75 21.53
C VAL A 369 6.04 31.40 21.29
N SER A 370 4.85 31.40 20.66
CA SER A 370 4.16 30.19 20.26
C SER A 370 4.96 29.46 19.17
N LEU A 371 5.67 28.41 19.58
CA LEU A 371 6.33 27.44 18.70
C LEU A 371 5.31 26.38 18.26
N GLU A 372 5.21 26.14 16.95
CA GLU A 372 4.61 24.93 16.41
C GLU A 372 5.39 23.70 16.91
N PRO A 373 4.74 22.57 17.26
CA PRO A 373 5.44 21.43 17.82
C PRO A 373 6.18 20.66 16.73
N SER A 374 7.51 20.82 16.69
CA SER A 374 8.44 19.89 16.04
C SER A 374 9.06 19.03 17.14
N VAL A 375 8.61 17.78 17.27
CA VAL A 375 9.05 16.83 18.31
C VAL A 375 10.37 16.18 17.89
N LEU A 376 11.48 16.92 17.97
CA LEU A 376 12.84 16.37 17.96
C LEU A 376 13.74 17.25 18.84
N ASN A 377 13.40 17.41 20.12
CA ASN A 377 14.30 17.95 21.15
C ASN A 377 14.15 17.09 22.41
N ASN A 378 15.11 16.20 22.65
CA ASN A 378 15.26 15.48 23.92
C ASN A 378 16.13 16.29 24.87
N ASP A 379 15.69 16.44 26.12
CA ASP A 379 16.58 16.69 27.26
C ASP A 379 16.29 15.66 28.37
N GLU A 380 17.37 15.11 28.91
CA GLU A 380 17.50 14.03 29.89
C GLU A 380 16.69 14.23 31.17
N LEU A 381 16.24 13.14 31.83
CA LEU A 381 16.14 13.04 33.31
C LEU A 381 16.09 11.57 33.79
N LEU A 382 16.79 11.32 34.91
CA LEU A 382 17.12 10.03 35.56
C LEU A 382 15.93 9.28 36.22
N PRO A 383 16.02 7.96 36.47
CA PRO A 383 14.88 7.16 36.95
C PRO A 383 14.75 7.12 38.49
N PRO A 384 13.53 7.01 39.06
CA PRO A 384 13.34 6.55 40.44
C PRO A 384 13.01 5.05 40.52
N ARG A 385 13.39 4.46 41.66
CA ARG A 385 13.25 3.05 42.07
C ARG A 385 11.79 2.59 42.26
N PRO A 386 11.51 1.27 42.23
CA PRO A 386 10.16 0.72 42.28
C PRO A 386 9.66 0.53 43.73
N PRO A 387 8.33 0.49 43.95
CA PRO A 387 7.73 -0.22 45.07
C PRO A 387 7.06 -1.54 44.63
N ASP A 388 6.88 -2.38 45.64
CA ASP A 388 6.73 -3.83 45.62
C ASP A 388 5.39 -4.40 45.09
N LEU A 389 5.52 -5.65 44.67
CA LEU A 389 4.50 -6.65 44.36
C LEU A 389 3.40 -6.76 45.43
N ASN A 390 2.17 -7.07 44.98
CA ASN A 390 1.36 -8.13 45.57
C ASN A 390 0.22 -8.57 44.62
N ASP A 391 0.31 -9.84 44.25
CA ASP A 391 -0.70 -10.86 43.94
C ASP A 391 -2.16 -10.46 43.69
N ILE A 392 -2.66 -10.81 42.50
CA ILE A 392 -4.02 -11.34 42.30
C ILE A 392 -3.94 -12.51 41.29
N GLU A 393 -4.14 -13.73 41.79
CA GLU A 393 -4.45 -14.92 40.98
C GLU A 393 -5.79 -14.72 40.25
N MET A 394 -5.88 -15.11 38.98
CA MET A 394 -7.16 -15.24 38.31
C MET A 394 -7.22 -16.47 37.40
N ASP A 395 -8.35 -17.14 37.55
CA ASP A 395 -8.67 -18.51 37.16
C ASP A 395 -8.52 -18.84 35.67
N THR A 396 -8.04 -20.05 35.43
CA THR A 396 -8.03 -20.75 34.14
C THR A 396 -9.44 -21.02 33.62
N VAL A 397 -9.74 -20.60 32.39
CA VAL A 397 -10.84 -21.11 31.55
C VAL A 397 -10.22 -21.67 30.26
N PRO A 398 -10.62 -22.86 29.78
CA PRO A 398 -9.83 -23.64 28.83
C PRO A 398 -9.96 -23.14 27.38
N SER A 399 -8.81 -23.18 26.70
CA SER A 399 -8.55 -22.77 25.32
C SER A 399 -9.25 -23.64 24.28
N LYS A 400 -9.82 -22.98 23.25
CA LYS A 400 -10.10 -23.57 21.94
C LYS A 400 -8.90 -23.31 21.02
N ASP A 401 -7.80 -23.97 21.33
CA ASP A 401 -6.56 -23.83 20.56
C ASP A 401 -6.44 -24.94 19.49
N HIS A 402 -6.11 -24.52 18.27
CA HIS A 402 -5.40 -25.28 17.24
C HIS A 402 -6.10 -26.47 16.51
N PHE A 403 -7.11 -26.21 15.68
CA PHE A 403 -7.73 -27.25 14.82
C PHE A 403 -6.76 -27.84 13.76
N TYR A 404 -6.05 -26.99 13.01
CA TYR A 404 -5.18 -27.44 11.91
C TYR A 404 -3.82 -27.99 12.35
N GLU A 405 -3.23 -27.49 13.45
CA GLU A 405 -1.95 -28.03 13.96
C GLU A 405 -2.12 -29.46 14.47
N ASN A 406 -3.19 -29.74 15.22
CA ASN A 406 -3.50 -31.09 15.68
C ASN A 406 -3.63 -32.07 14.50
N LEU A 407 -4.20 -31.62 13.38
CA LEU A 407 -4.33 -32.43 12.15
C LEU A 407 -3.00 -32.62 11.41
N ILE A 408 -2.13 -31.61 11.40
CA ILE A 408 -0.80 -31.69 10.79
C ILE A 408 0.09 -32.68 11.56
N ASP A 409 0.04 -32.69 12.89
CA ASP A 409 0.86 -33.57 13.72
C ASP A 409 0.38 -35.03 13.71
N ILE A 410 -0.92 -35.26 13.55
CA ILE A 410 -1.47 -36.62 13.34
C ILE A 410 -0.99 -37.20 12.01
N GLN A 411 -1.01 -36.42 10.91
CA GLN A 411 -0.55 -36.90 9.60
C GLN A 411 0.99 -37.06 9.50
N LYS A 412 1.78 -36.29 10.26
CA LYS A 412 3.23 -36.48 10.34
C LYS A 412 3.62 -37.83 10.96
N ASN A 413 2.80 -38.38 11.86
CA ASN A 413 3.09 -39.61 12.58
C ASN A 413 2.71 -40.91 11.83
N GLU A 414 1.92 -40.83 10.76
CA GLU A 414 1.53 -42.00 9.95
C GLU A 414 2.57 -42.40 8.88
N ILE A 415 3.61 -41.58 8.64
CA ILE A 415 4.69 -41.90 7.70
C ILE A 415 5.85 -42.58 8.47
N LYS A 416 5.69 -43.87 8.81
CA LYS A 416 6.79 -44.72 9.28
C LYS A 416 7.10 -45.85 8.30
N GLU A 417 8.36 -45.83 7.86
CA GLU A 417 9.19 -46.91 7.30
C GLU A 417 8.62 -47.74 6.13
N SER A 418 9.08 -47.41 4.93
CA SER A 418 9.36 -48.42 3.91
C SER A 418 10.74 -48.17 3.31
N THR A 419 11.58 -49.21 3.34
CA THR A 419 12.93 -49.26 2.76
C THR A 419 12.84 -49.49 1.25
N GLU A 420 12.51 -48.46 0.48
CA GLU A 420 12.64 -48.44 -0.98
C GLU A 420 13.41 -47.19 -1.44
N GLU A 421 14.08 -47.27 -2.59
CA GLU A 421 14.92 -46.20 -3.16
C GLU A 421 14.21 -44.82 -3.16
N PRO A 422 14.96 -43.70 -3.01
CA PRO A 422 14.39 -42.36 -2.94
C PRO A 422 13.70 -41.98 -4.26
N GLN A 423 12.41 -42.25 -4.37
CA GLN A 423 11.59 -41.89 -5.52
C GLN A 423 11.13 -40.44 -5.40
N THR A 424 11.32 -39.67 -6.48
CA THR A 424 10.97 -38.24 -6.53
C THR A 424 9.52 -38.02 -6.91
N ARG A 425 8.84 -37.13 -6.20
CA ARG A 425 7.46 -36.72 -6.49
C ARG A 425 7.34 -35.20 -6.49
N SER A 426 6.52 -34.63 -7.37
CA SER A 426 6.36 -33.18 -7.48
C SER A 426 4.93 -32.70 -7.21
N VAL A 427 4.82 -31.54 -6.57
CA VAL A 427 3.61 -30.72 -6.52
C VAL A 427 3.83 -29.51 -7.43
N PHE A 428 2.91 -29.30 -8.35
CA PHE A 428 2.87 -28.14 -9.22
C PHE A 428 1.84 -27.15 -8.67
N LEU A 429 2.28 -25.93 -8.36
CA LEU A 429 1.42 -24.86 -7.83
C LEU A 429 1.28 -23.79 -8.92
N ILE A 430 0.06 -23.46 -9.32
CA ILE A 430 -0.17 -22.48 -10.39
C ILE A 430 -1.23 -21.44 -10.01
N ARG A 431 -0.94 -20.17 -10.36
CA ARG A 431 -1.87 -19.05 -10.25
C ARG A 431 -2.84 -19.06 -11.44
N HIS A 432 -4.09 -18.69 -11.22
CA HIS A 432 -5.05 -18.46 -12.30
C HIS A 432 -4.56 -17.46 -13.37
N GLY A 433 -5.16 -17.52 -14.57
CA GLY A 433 -4.89 -16.61 -15.69
C GLY A 433 -5.43 -15.20 -15.53
N GLU A 434 -5.25 -14.36 -16.56
CA GLU A 434 -5.78 -12.99 -16.61
C GLU A 434 -7.29 -12.93 -16.41
N ARG A 435 -7.74 -12.06 -15.48
CA ARG A 435 -9.14 -11.87 -15.11
C ARG A 435 -9.78 -10.73 -15.88
N ILE A 436 -11.07 -10.88 -16.18
CA ILE A 436 -11.84 -9.87 -16.92
C ILE A 436 -12.02 -8.56 -16.14
N ASP A 437 -12.18 -8.63 -14.81
CA ASP A 437 -12.46 -7.48 -13.95
C ASP A 437 -11.26 -6.54 -13.82
N PHE A 438 -10.05 -7.08 -13.70
CA PHE A 438 -8.82 -6.27 -13.73
C PHE A 438 -8.51 -5.70 -15.13
N THR A 439 -9.02 -6.31 -16.19
CA THR A 439 -8.78 -5.84 -17.57
C THR A 439 -9.78 -4.76 -17.98
N PHE A 440 -11.03 -4.85 -17.55
CA PHE A 440 -12.13 -4.02 -18.05
C PHE A 440 -12.89 -3.23 -16.97
N GLY A 441 -12.55 -3.39 -15.68
CA GLY A 441 -13.24 -2.74 -14.57
C GLY A 441 -14.69 -3.22 -14.42
N GLY A 442 -15.65 -2.28 -14.37
CA GLY A 442 -17.08 -2.56 -14.23
C GLY A 442 -17.72 -3.17 -15.49
N TRP A 443 -17.33 -4.40 -15.84
CA TRP A 443 -17.67 -5.04 -17.11
C TRP A 443 -19.08 -5.64 -17.16
N VAL A 444 -19.66 -6.05 -16.01
CA VAL A 444 -20.97 -6.73 -15.99
C VAL A 444 -22.10 -5.84 -16.55
N PRO A 445 -22.31 -4.59 -16.10
CA PRO A 445 -23.35 -3.73 -16.69
C PRO A 445 -23.10 -3.38 -18.16
N TYR A 446 -21.86 -3.50 -18.63
CA TYR A 446 -21.48 -3.22 -20.02
C TYR A 446 -21.74 -4.41 -20.96
N CYS A 447 -21.68 -5.62 -20.42
CA CYS A 447 -21.75 -6.88 -21.17
C CYS A 447 -23.07 -7.63 -21.01
N PHE A 448 -23.93 -7.25 -20.08
CA PHE A 448 -25.26 -7.86 -19.92
C PHE A 448 -26.34 -6.86 -20.28
N ASP A 449 -27.32 -7.29 -21.07
CA ASP A 449 -28.51 -6.49 -21.35
C ASP A 449 -29.53 -6.53 -20.20
N GLU A 450 -30.62 -5.75 -20.32
CA GLU A 450 -31.69 -5.68 -19.32
C GLU A 450 -32.38 -7.02 -19.07
N THR A 451 -32.29 -7.95 -20.02
CA THR A 451 -32.83 -9.32 -19.91
C THR A 451 -31.83 -10.32 -19.33
N GLY A 452 -30.61 -9.87 -18.99
CA GLY A 452 -29.57 -10.71 -18.42
C GLY A 452 -28.79 -11.55 -19.44
N ASN A 453 -28.92 -11.26 -20.74
CA ASN A 453 -28.16 -11.96 -21.78
C ASN A 453 -26.77 -11.35 -21.94
N TYR A 454 -25.76 -12.22 -22.01
CA TYR A 454 -24.37 -11.81 -22.20
C TYR A 454 -24.08 -11.47 -23.67
N ILE A 455 -23.48 -10.29 -23.89
CA ILE A 455 -23.02 -9.80 -25.18
C ILE A 455 -21.54 -9.45 -25.06
N ARG A 456 -20.71 -10.17 -25.81
CA ARG A 456 -19.28 -9.87 -25.93
C ARG A 456 -19.06 -8.52 -26.60
N LYS A 457 -18.32 -7.62 -25.95
CA LYS A 457 -18.02 -6.26 -26.45
C LYS A 457 -16.56 -6.01 -26.81
N ASP A 458 -15.67 -6.92 -26.41
CA ASP A 458 -14.24 -6.88 -26.71
C ASP A 458 -13.73 -8.30 -27.04
N LEU A 459 -12.74 -8.41 -27.93
CA LEU A 459 -12.18 -9.70 -28.31
C LEU A 459 -11.38 -10.37 -27.19
N ASN A 460 -10.96 -9.65 -26.15
CA ASN A 460 -10.38 -10.29 -24.98
C ASN A 460 -11.45 -10.79 -23.97
N MET A 461 -12.74 -10.44 -24.14
CA MET A 461 -13.80 -11.00 -23.30
C MET A 461 -14.19 -12.43 -23.73
N PRO A 462 -14.72 -13.27 -22.81
CA PRO A 462 -15.22 -14.61 -23.12
C PRO A 462 -16.21 -14.62 -24.28
N LYS A 463 -16.22 -15.71 -25.06
CA LYS A 463 -17.18 -15.85 -26.15
C LYS A 463 -18.60 -16.02 -25.61
N ASN A 464 -18.77 -16.83 -24.57
CA ASN A 464 -20.02 -17.09 -23.86
C ASN A 464 -19.72 -17.17 -22.36
N LEU A 465 -20.76 -17.04 -21.54
CA LEU A 465 -20.70 -17.31 -20.09
C LEU A 465 -21.79 -18.33 -19.74
N PRO A 466 -21.52 -19.28 -18.83
CA PRO A 466 -22.53 -20.24 -18.39
C PRO A 466 -23.65 -19.54 -17.62
N GLU A 467 -24.82 -20.16 -17.59
CA GLU A 467 -25.86 -19.76 -16.66
C GLU A 467 -25.47 -20.19 -15.25
N ARG A 468 -25.82 -19.37 -14.26
CA ARG A 468 -25.56 -19.63 -12.85
C ARG A 468 -26.72 -19.16 -11.99
N LYS A 469 -26.97 -19.84 -10.87
CA LYS A 469 -28.12 -19.58 -9.98
C LYS A 469 -28.32 -18.11 -9.60
N GLY A 470 -27.25 -17.38 -9.31
CA GLY A 470 -27.32 -15.96 -8.94
C GLY A 470 -27.18 -14.96 -10.11
N GLY A 471 -27.34 -15.44 -11.35
CA GLY A 471 -27.39 -14.61 -12.56
C GLY A 471 -26.12 -13.78 -12.84
N PRO A 472 -26.23 -12.72 -13.67
CA PRO A 472 -25.10 -11.88 -14.07
C PRO A 472 -24.31 -11.26 -12.90
N ASN A 473 -25.00 -10.84 -11.84
CA ASN A 473 -24.38 -10.18 -10.70
C ASN A 473 -23.40 -11.08 -9.94
N SER A 474 -23.58 -12.40 -10.00
CA SER A 474 -22.66 -13.34 -9.35
C SER A 474 -21.27 -13.34 -10.01
N TYR A 475 -21.17 -12.94 -11.28
CA TYR A 475 -19.89 -12.76 -11.96
C TYR A 475 -19.11 -11.53 -11.51
N VAL A 476 -19.73 -10.59 -10.78
CA VAL A 476 -19.02 -9.45 -10.20
C VAL A 476 -18.06 -9.92 -9.10
N LYS A 477 -18.52 -10.86 -8.25
CA LYS A 477 -17.72 -11.40 -7.13
C LYS A 477 -16.89 -12.62 -7.53
N ASP A 478 -17.32 -13.37 -8.55
CA ASP A 478 -16.58 -14.51 -9.09
C ASP A 478 -16.36 -14.40 -10.59
N SER A 479 -15.41 -13.53 -10.96
CA SER A 479 -15.14 -13.14 -12.34
C SER A 479 -14.52 -14.27 -13.18
N PRO A 480 -14.87 -14.39 -14.47
CA PRO A 480 -14.19 -15.29 -15.40
C PRO A 480 -12.80 -14.78 -15.82
N LEU A 481 -12.04 -15.66 -16.48
CA LEU A 481 -10.85 -15.31 -17.25
C LEU A 481 -11.20 -14.57 -18.54
N THR A 482 -10.23 -13.83 -19.05
CA THR A 482 -10.25 -13.30 -20.42
C THR A 482 -9.87 -14.39 -21.44
N THR A 483 -10.00 -14.08 -22.74
CA THR A 483 -9.48 -14.95 -23.81
C THR A 483 -7.97 -15.11 -23.69
N MET A 484 -7.24 -14.05 -23.32
CA MET A 484 -5.81 -14.12 -23.04
C MET A 484 -5.51 -14.97 -21.80
N GLY A 485 -6.32 -14.88 -20.74
CA GLY A 485 -6.19 -15.73 -19.55
C GLY A 485 -6.32 -17.23 -19.85
N LEU A 486 -7.29 -17.60 -20.69
CA LEU A 486 -7.45 -18.98 -21.18
C LEU A 486 -6.23 -19.41 -22.02
N PHE A 487 -5.73 -18.53 -22.88
CA PHE A 487 -4.57 -18.79 -23.71
C PHE A 487 -3.28 -18.97 -22.89
N GLN A 488 -3.05 -18.11 -21.89
CA GLN A 488 -1.93 -18.23 -20.94
C GLN A 488 -1.92 -19.61 -20.28
N ALA A 489 -3.06 -20.04 -19.74
CA ALA A 489 -3.19 -21.32 -19.06
C ALA A 489 -2.95 -22.51 -20.00
N ARG A 490 -3.50 -22.44 -21.22
CA ARG A 490 -3.30 -23.46 -22.25
C ARG A 490 -1.84 -23.57 -22.67
N LEU A 491 -1.15 -22.44 -22.88
CA LEU A 491 0.28 -22.44 -23.23
C LEU A 491 1.14 -23.10 -22.15
N VAL A 492 0.84 -22.86 -20.87
CA VAL A 492 1.55 -23.55 -19.77
C VAL A 492 1.30 -25.06 -19.84
N GLY A 493 0.07 -25.49 -20.09
CA GLY A 493 -0.26 -26.92 -20.28
C GLY A 493 0.48 -27.56 -21.46
N GLU A 494 0.55 -26.87 -22.61
CA GLU A 494 1.30 -27.32 -23.79
C GLU A 494 2.80 -27.42 -23.46
N ALA A 495 3.36 -26.44 -22.76
CA ALA A 495 4.77 -26.45 -22.36
C ALA A 495 5.10 -27.58 -21.35
N LEU A 496 4.18 -27.91 -20.44
CA LEU A 496 4.32 -29.05 -19.54
C LEU A 496 4.26 -30.38 -20.30
N LYS A 497 3.39 -30.47 -21.31
CA LYS A 497 3.29 -31.64 -22.20
C LYS A 497 4.58 -31.85 -22.99
N ASP A 498 5.14 -30.79 -23.57
CA ASP A 498 6.40 -30.85 -24.34
C ASP A 498 7.58 -31.32 -23.49
N ARG A 499 7.49 -31.12 -22.17
CA ARG A 499 8.47 -31.57 -21.17
C ARG A 499 8.14 -32.94 -20.58
N ASN A 500 7.14 -33.63 -21.11
CA ASN A 500 6.65 -34.93 -20.66
C ASN A 500 6.28 -34.97 -19.18
N VAL A 501 5.76 -33.86 -18.64
CA VAL A 501 5.31 -33.81 -17.25
C VAL A 501 4.02 -34.61 -17.11
N HIS A 502 4.05 -35.63 -16.25
CA HIS A 502 2.87 -36.41 -15.91
C HIS A 502 2.22 -35.88 -14.63
N ILE A 503 0.91 -35.60 -14.66
CA ILE A 503 0.12 -35.14 -13.51
C ILE A 503 -0.88 -36.22 -13.14
N SER A 504 -0.88 -36.74 -11.92
CA SER A 504 -1.75 -37.85 -11.53
C SER A 504 -3.09 -37.39 -10.97
N GLN A 505 -3.11 -36.27 -10.24
CA GLN A 505 -4.33 -35.72 -9.64
C GLN A 505 -4.29 -34.18 -9.70
N VAL A 506 -5.48 -33.58 -9.76
CA VAL A 506 -5.64 -32.13 -9.89
C VAL A 506 -6.67 -31.63 -8.88
N TYR A 507 -6.28 -30.61 -8.14
CA TYR A 507 -7.13 -29.91 -7.18
C TYR A 507 -7.19 -28.43 -7.55
N CYS A 508 -8.36 -27.83 -7.42
CA CYS A 508 -8.60 -26.47 -7.86
C CYS A 508 -9.43 -25.71 -6.82
N SER A 509 -9.03 -24.47 -6.56
CA SER A 509 -9.87 -23.49 -5.86
C SER A 509 -11.25 -23.36 -6.54
N PRO A 510 -12.34 -23.14 -5.76
CA PRO A 510 -13.70 -23.05 -6.29
C PRO A 510 -13.95 -21.78 -7.11
N SER A 511 -13.03 -20.81 -7.11
CA SER A 511 -13.18 -19.60 -7.92
C SER A 511 -13.26 -19.92 -9.41
N TYR A 512 -14.20 -19.31 -10.13
CA TYR A 512 -14.44 -19.63 -11.52
C TYR A 512 -13.19 -19.44 -12.41
N ARG A 513 -12.41 -18.38 -12.16
CA ARG A 513 -11.11 -18.14 -12.79
C ARG A 513 -10.09 -19.28 -12.61
N CYS A 514 -10.10 -19.95 -11.45
CA CYS A 514 -9.20 -21.07 -11.17
C CYS A 514 -9.66 -22.31 -11.94
N VAL A 515 -10.96 -22.61 -11.94
CA VAL A 515 -11.53 -23.74 -12.68
C VAL A 515 -11.26 -23.60 -14.19
N GLN A 516 -11.44 -22.40 -14.74
CA GLN A 516 -11.13 -22.11 -16.15
C GLN A 516 -9.64 -22.25 -16.47
N THR A 517 -8.76 -21.84 -15.55
CA THR A 517 -7.31 -22.01 -15.69
C THR A 517 -6.97 -23.50 -15.71
N CYS A 518 -7.53 -24.26 -14.78
CA CYS A 518 -7.33 -25.69 -14.65
C CYS A 518 -7.75 -26.44 -15.91
N ASP A 519 -8.98 -26.19 -16.39
CA ASP A 519 -9.50 -26.80 -17.62
C ASP A 519 -8.64 -26.49 -18.85
N SER A 520 -8.25 -25.23 -19.02
CA SER A 520 -7.42 -24.79 -20.16
C SER A 520 -6.02 -25.39 -20.12
N LEU A 521 -5.42 -25.47 -18.93
CA LEU A 521 -4.12 -26.14 -18.75
C LEU A 521 -4.23 -27.62 -19.07
N LEU A 522 -5.27 -28.31 -18.59
CA LEU A 522 -5.49 -29.73 -18.89
C LEU A 522 -5.80 -29.98 -20.37
N GLN A 523 -6.41 -29.02 -21.05
CA GLN A 523 -6.55 -29.04 -22.50
C GLN A 523 -5.17 -28.97 -23.19
N GLY A 524 -4.29 -28.05 -22.77
CA GLY A 524 -2.93 -27.95 -23.28
C GLY A 524 -2.09 -29.19 -22.99
N LEU A 525 -2.27 -29.78 -21.81
CA LEU A 525 -1.64 -31.05 -21.41
C LEU A 525 -2.20 -32.26 -22.19
N ASN A 526 -3.30 -32.07 -22.93
CA ASN A 526 -4.06 -33.10 -23.63
C ASN A 526 -4.63 -34.18 -22.71
N ARG A 527 -5.09 -33.79 -21.51
CA ARG A 527 -5.62 -34.69 -20.47
C ARG A 527 -6.93 -34.22 -19.84
N LYS A 528 -7.57 -33.20 -20.41
CA LYS A 528 -8.86 -32.66 -19.96
C LYS A 528 -9.91 -33.74 -19.68
N ASN A 529 -10.04 -34.72 -20.57
CA ASN A 529 -11.07 -35.77 -20.44
C ASN A 529 -10.66 -36.93 -19.52
N GLU A 530 -9.37 -37.03 -19.17
CA GLU A 530 -8.82 -38.11 -18.36
C GLU A 530 -8.73 -37.74 -16.88
N LEU A 531 -8.43 -36.47 -16.59
CA LEU A 531 -8.22 -35.97 -15.24
C LEU A 531 -9.40 -35.11 -14.81
N PRO A 532 -10.29 -35.64 -13.96
CA PRO A 532 -11.37 -34.82 -13.41
C PRO A 532 -10.81 -33.82 -12.38
N ILE A 533 -11.38 -32.61 -12.37
CA ILE A 533 -10.98 -31.49 -11.52
C ILE A 533 -11.68 -31.65 -10.17
N ARG A 534 -10.90 -31.72 -9.09
CA ARG A 534 -11.42 -31.76 -7.72
C ARG A 534 -11.52 -30.36 -7.15
N ILE A 535 -12.73 -29.92 -6.85
CA ILE A 535 -12.98 -28.58 -6.30
C ILE A 535 -12.69 -28.60 -4.80
N GLU A 536 -11.64 -27.91 -4.38
CA GLU A 536 -11.16 -27.84 -3.00
C GLU A 536 -11.28 -26.40 -2.47
N PRO A 537 -12.33 -26.08 -1.68
CA PRO A 537 -12.48 -24.79 -1.01
C PRO A 537 -11.27 -24.41 -0.17
N GLY A 538 -10.57 -25.38 0.43
CA GLY A 538 -9.31 -25.12 1.15
C GLY A 538 -8.17 -24.53 0.30
N LEU A 539 -8.29 -24.46 -1.02
CA LEU A 539 -7.37 -23.73 -1.91
C LEU A 539 -7.82 -22.29 -2.22
N PHE A 540 -8.98 -21.86 -1.74
CA PHE A 540 -9.44 -20.49 -1.88
C PHE A 540 -8.49 -19.52 -1.16
N GLU A 541 -8.48 -18.28 -1.64
CA GLU A 541 -7.63 -17.21 -1.13
C GLU A 541 -7.96 -16.86 0.32
N TRP A 542 -7.14 -15.99 0.91
CA TRP A 542 -7.24 -15.68 2.32
C TRP A 542 -8.58 -15.00 2.62
N MET A 543 -9.38 -15.61 3.50
CA MET A 543 -10.74 -15.13 3.79
C MET A 543 -10.76 -13.71 4.38
N ALA A 544 -9.66 -13.26 5.01
CA ALA A 544 -9.55 -11.90 5.53
C ALA A 544 -9.58 -10.80 4.45
N TRP A 545 -9.42 -11.15 3.16
CA TRP A 545 -9.61 -10.20 2.05
C TRP A 545 -11.09 -9.93 1.72
N TYR A 546 -12.01 -10.63 2.37
CA TYR A 546 -13.44 -10.55 2.11
C TYR A 546 -14.19 -10.14 3.36
N SER A 547 -15.11 -9.19 3.23
CA SER A 547 -16.16 -9.04 4.23
C SER A 547 -17.20 -10.17 4.07
N PRO A 548 -17.94 -10.55 5.13
CA PRO A 548 -18.89 -11.67 5.08
C PRO A 548 -19.90 -11.57 3.94
N GLU A 549 -20.39 -10.36 3.65
CA GLU A 549 -21.33 -10.08 2.55
C GLU A 549 -20.69 -10.10 1.15
N ASN A 550 -19.36 -10.12 1.05
CA ASN A 550 -18.60 -10.05 -0.20
C ASN A 550 -17.87 -11.34 -0.57
N VAL A 551 -17.99 -12.40 0.23
CA VAL A 551 -17.51 -13.73 -0.17
C VAL A 551 -18.27 -14.18 -1.44
N PRO A 552 -17.58 -14.66 -2.47
CA PRO A 552 -18.25 -15.10 -3.69
C PRO A 552 -19.14 -16.33 -3.45
N GLU A 553 -20.31 -16.34 -4.07
CA GLU A 553 -21.09 -17.58 -4.23
C GLU A 553 -20.48 -18.35 -5.41
N TRP A 554 -19.74 -19.43 -5.13
CA TRP A 554 -19.11 -20.24 -6.18
C TRP A 554 -20.15 -21.07 -6.94
N MET A 555 -19.82 -21.42 -8.18
CA MET A 555 -20.65 -22.36 -8.94
C MET A 555 -20.60 -23.75 -8.30
N ALA A 556 -21.75 -24.39 -8.17
CA ALA A 556 -21.82 -25.77 -7.68
C ALA A 556 -21.14 -26.72 -8.68
N PRO A 557 -20.60 -27.88 -8.24
CA PRO A 557 -20.02 -28.88 -9.13
C PRO A 557 -20.92 -29.24 -10.32
N ALA A 558 -22.23 -29.41 -10.08
CA ALA A 558 -23.20 -29.68 -11.14
C ALA A 558 -23.36 -28.54 -12.17
N GLU A 559 -23.29 -27.27 -11.72
CA GLU A 559 -23.30 -26.11 -12.63
C GLU A 559 -22.04 -26.08 -13.50
N LEU A 560 -20.88 -26.43 -12.92
CA LEU A 560 -19.62 -26.53 -13.64
C LEU A 560 -19.61 -27.69 -14.64
N THR A 561 -20.12 -28.86 -14.26
CA THR A 561 -20.30 -30.01 -15.17
C THR A 561 -21.23 -29.63 -16.33
N ALA A 562 -22.36 -28.96 -16.05
CA ALA A 562 -23.28 -28.47 -17.08
C ALA A 562 -22.63 -27.43 -18.00
N ALA A 563 -21.69 -26.64 -17.49
CA ALA A 563 -20.88 -25.69 -18.26
C ALA A 563 -19.76 -26.36 -19.10
N GLY A 564 -19.59 -27.68 -19.02
CA GLY A 564 -18.64 -28.45 -19.82
C GLY A 564 -17.24 -28.62 -19.20
N TYR A 565 -17.11 -28.42 -17.88
CA TYR A 565 -15.90 -28.73 -17.13
C TYR A 565 -15.94 -30.19 -16.65
N ASN A 566 -14.80 -30.89 -16.74
CA ASN A 566 -14.68 -32.27 -16.26
C ASN A 566 -14.49 -32.28 -14.74
N ILE A 567 -15.57 -32.16 -13.96
CA ILE A 567 -15.51 -32.09 -12.49
C ILE A 567 -15.65 -33.47 -11.86
N ASP A 568 -14.86 -33.74 -10.82
CA ASP A 568 -15.03 -34.93 -9.96
C ASP A 568 -16.19 -34.68 -8.97
N GLU A 569 -17.42 -35.01 -9.36
CA GLU A 569 -18.60 -34.84 -8.49
C GLU A 569 -18.60 -35.79 -7.29
N THR A 570 -17.73 -36.81 -7.28
CA THR A 570 -17.59 -37.74 -6.14
C THR A 570 -16.57 -37.27 -5.11
N TYR A 571 -15.85 -36.20 -5.40
CA TYR A 571 -14.86 -35.63 -4.50
C TYR A 571 -15.51 -35.01 -3.27
N VAL A 572 -15.06 -35.44 -2.09
CA VAL A 572 -15.39 -34.81 -0.82
C VAL A 572 -14.25 -33.87 -0.42
N PRO A 573 -14.50 -32.55 -0.31
CA PRO A 573 -13.45 -31.59 0.04
C PRO A 573 -12.83 -31.85 1.42
N MET A 574 -11.54 -31.57 1.55
CA MET A 574 -10.79 -31.66 2.81
C MET A 574 -11.17 -30.52 3.75
N VAL A 575 -11.46 -29.34 3.20
CA VAL A 575 -12.11 -28.24 3.89
C VAL A 575 -13.38 -27.92 3.15
N SER A 576 -14.52 -28.07 3.81
CA SER A 576 -15.82 -27.76 3.21
C SER A 576 -16.00 -26.26 2.98
N GLU A 577 -16.87 -25.90 2.02
CA GLU A 577 -17.23 -24.50 1.78
C GLU A 577 -17.83 -23.83 3.02
N GLN A 578 -18.60 -24.58 3.81
CA GLN A 578 -19.20 -24.08 5.05
C GLN A 578 -18.13 -23.77 6.09
N GLU A 579 -17.22 -24.72 6.37
CA GLU A 579 -16.13 -24.52 7.32
C GLU A 579 -15.25 -23.32 6.95
N LEU A 580 -14.93 -23.19 5.66
CA LEU A 580 -14.14 -22.06 5.17
C LEU A 580 -14.86 -20.72 5.40
N LYS A 581 -16.16 -20.63 5.08
CA LYS A 581 -16.94 -19.39 5.23
C LYS A 581 -17.19 -19.01 6.69
N GLU A 582 -17.29 -20.00 7.57
CA GLU A 582 -17.44 -19.79 9.01
C GLU A 582 -16.10 -19.47 9.69
N SER A 583 -14.98 -19.85 9.07
CA SER A 583 -13.64 -19.56 9.59
C SER A 583 -13.27 -18.09 9.45
N ARG A 584 -12.85 -17.47 10.55
CA ARG A 584 -12.15 -16.17 10.55
C ARG A 584 -10.67 -16.41 10.76
N GLU A 585 -9.98 -16.76 9.68
CA GLU A 585 -8.55 -17.08 9.72
C GLU A 585 -7.66 -15.83 9.74
N ASN A 586 -6.70 -15.78 10.65
CA ASN A 586 -5.55 -14.89 10.56
C ASN A 586 -4.53 -15.39 9.50
N CYS A 587 -3.45 -14.65 9.28
CA CYS A 587 -2.48 -15.01 8.24
C CYS A 587 -1.80 -16.37 8.51
N GLU A 588 -1.43 -16.66 9.75
CA GLU A 588 -0.83 -17.95 10.12
C GLU A 588 -1.81 -19.12 9.93
N GLN A 589 -3.06 -18.95 10.35
CA GLN A 589 -4.12 -19.94 10.13
C GLN A 589 -4.38 -20.21 8.65
N PHE A 590 -4.27 -19.20 7.78
CA PHE A 590 -4.29 -19.38 6.33
C PHE A 590 -3.12 -20.23 5.81
N TYR A 591 -1.91 -20.02 6.34
CA TYR A 591 -0.76 -20.89 6.03
C TYR A 591 -0.96 -22.31 6.55
N LEU A 592 -1.53 -22.48 7.76
CA LEU A 592 -1.83 -23.79 8.34
C LEU A 592 -2.87 -24.55 7.52
N ARG A 593 -3.97 -23.89 7.11
CA ARG A 593 -4.97 -24.45 6.19
C ARG A 593 -4.31 -24.88 4.87
N SER A 594 -3.51 -24.00 4.27
CA SER A 594 -2.83 -24.28 3.00
C SER A 594 -1.85 -25.45 3.10
N ALA A 595 -1.12 -25.55 4.21
CA ALA A 595 -0.23 -26.67 4.51
C ALA A 595 -1.01 -27.97 4.70
N PHE A 596 -2.10 -27.94 5.47
CA PHE A 596 -2.99 -29.07 5.68
C PHE A 596 -3.55 -29.61 4.36
N ILE A 597 -4.04 -28.75 3.47
CA ILE A 597 -4.51 -29.14 2.13
C ILE A 597 -3.36 -29.74 1.30
N THR A 598 -2.19 -29.11 1.31
CA THR A 598 -1.05 -29.62 0.52
C THR A 598 -0.60 -31.01 1.00
N ARG A 599 -0.51 -31.22 2.32
CA ARG A 599 -0.18 -32.53 2.90
C ARG A 599 -1.26 -33.57 2.62
N SER A 600 -2.53 -33.20 2.79
CA SER A 600 -3.65 -34.12 2.58
C SER A 600 -3.81 -34.53 1.11
N THR A 601 -3.63 -33.59 0.17
CA THR A 601 -3.59 -33.90 -1.28
C THR A 601 -2.41 -34.80 -1.63
N LEU A 602 -1.23 -34.54 -1.05
CA LEU A 602 -0.08 -35.43 -1.20
C LEU A 602 -0.41 -36.84 -0.70
N SER A 603 -0.92 -37.00 0.51
CA SER A 603 -1.30 -38.31 1.06
C SER A 603 -2.34 -39.03 0.19
N ALA A 604 -3.32 -38.30 -0.36
CA ALA A 604 -4.38 -38.87 -1.19
C ALA A 604 -3.94 -39.30 -2.61
N SER A 605 -2.90 -38.69 -3.20
CA SER A 605 -2.45 -39.06 -4.57
C SER A 605 -1.37 -40.13 -4.63
N GLY A 606 -1.01 -40.77 -3.50
CA GLY A 606 -0.01 -41.83 -3.46
C GLY A 606 1.36 -41.34 -3.96
N ARG A 607 1.92 -41.97 -5.01
CA ARG A 607 3.25 -41.61 -5.55
C ARG A 607 3.20 -40.67 -6.77
N GLY A 608 2.01 -40.23 -7.20
CA GLY A 608 1.84 -39.44 -8.43
C GLY A 608 1.98 -37.92 -8.23
N ASN A 609 2.41 -37.20 -9.27
CA ASN A 609 2.52 -35.74 -9.19
C ASN A 609 1.13 -35.09 -9.04
N VAL A 610 1.08 -34.00 -8.29
CA VAL A 610 -0.17 -33.28 -7.98
C VAL A 610 -0.12 -31.89 -8.58
N LEU A 611 -1.24 -31.44 -9.16
CA LEU A 611 -1.42 -30.05 -9.59
C LEU A 611 -2.41 -29.35 -8.67
N LEU A 612 -2.00 -28.24 -8.04
CA LEU A 612 -2.86 -27.35 -7.27
C LEU A 612 -3.03 -26.04 -8.04
N VAL A 613 -4.26 -25.75 -8.45
CA VAL A 613 -4.64 -24.52 -9.16
C VAL A 613 -5.35 -23.58 -8.20
N GLY A 614 -4.80 -22.37 -8.04
CA GLY A 614 -5.38 -21.40 -7.12
C GLY A 614 -4.97 -19.98 -7.46
N HIS A 615 -4.55 -19.27 -6.42
CA HIS A 615 -4.35 -17.84 -6.42
C HIS A 615 -2.87 -17.50 -6.29
N THR A 616 -2.58 -16.21 -6.30
CA THR A 616 -1.23 -15.70 -6.10
C THR A 616 -0.60 -16.20 -4.81
N ALA A 617 -1.38 -16.22 -3.71
CA ALA A 617 -0.92 -16.70 -2.41
C ALA A 617 -0.72 -18.22 -2.35
N THR A 618 -1.39 -19.01 -3.20
CA THR A 618 -1.27 -20.47 -3.24
C THR A 618 0.18 -20.91 -3.46
N LEU A 619 0.93 -20.21 -4.32
CA LEU A 619 2.33 -20.55 -4.62
C LEU A 619 3.23 -20.47 -3.39
N ASP A 620 2.99 -19.50 -2.50
CA ASP A 620 3.78 -19.33 -1.28
C ASP A 620 3.18 -20.16 -0.13
N ALA A 621 1.89 -20.06 0.14
CA ALA A 621 1.25 -20.74 1.28
C ALA A 621 1.29 -22.26 1.20
N CYS A 622 1.13 -22.85 0.00
CA CYS A 622 1.16 -24.31 -0.18
C CYS A 622 2.59 -24.86 -0.27
N SER A 623 3.61 -24.05 -0.57
CA SER A 623 5.00 -24.54 -0.70
C SER A 623 5.82 -24.43 0.58
N ARG A 624 5.53 -23.44 1.43
CA ARG A 624 6.42 -23.06 2.54
C ARG A 624 6.61 -24.14 3.59
N GLU A 625 5.52 -24.69 4.12
CA GLU A 625 5.59 -25.72 5.15
C GLU A 625 6.28 -26.98 4.60
N LEU A 626 6.00 -27.35 3.35
CA LEU A 626 6.66 -28.48 2.69
C LEU A 626 8.19 -28.36 2.76
N VAL A 627 8.73 -27.19 2.40
CA VAL A 627 10.18 -26.93 2.39
C VAL A 627 10.75 -26.56 3.77
N GLY A 628 10.01 -26.81 4.86
CA GLY A 628 10.46 -26.59 6.23
C GLY A 628 10.58 -25.12 6.63
N LYS A 629 9.91 -24.20 5.91
CA LYS A 629 9.89 -22.77 6.22
C LYS A 629 8.64 -22.40 7.02
N LYS A 630 8.80 -21.52 8.00
CA LYS A 630 7.68 -20.95 8.79
C LYS A 630 6.75 -20.10 7.93
N ALA A 631 5.50 -19.94 8.35
CA ALA A 631 4.56 -18.97 7.76
C ALA A 631 5.20 -17.57 7.65
N ARG A 632 4.82 -16.81 6.61
CA ARG A 632 5.23 -15.40 6.53
C ARG A 632 4.27 -14.55 7.36
N SER A 633 4.76 -13.39 7.80
CA SER A 633 3.85 -12.31 8.19
C SER A 633 3.02 -11.87 6.97
N PHE A 634 1.86 -11.26 7.22
CA PHE A 634 1.03 -10.71 6.16
C PHE A 634 1.79 -9.74 5.24
N ASN A 635 2.66 -8.89 5.82
CA ASN A 635 3.45 -7.91 5.06
C ASN A 635 4.42 -8.59 4.09
N ASP A 636 5.10 -9.64 4.53
CA ASP A 636 6.03 -10.40 3.68
C ASP A 636 5.30 -11.22 2.63
N MET A 637 4.16 -11.83 2.98
CA MET A 637 3.28 -12.50 2.03
C MET A 637 2.85 -11.50 0.94
N SER A 638 2.39 -10.31 1.33
CA SER A 638 1.94 -9.24 0.43
C SER A 638 3.03 -8.81 -0.58
N LYS A 639 4.27 -8.64 -0.12
CA LYS A 639 5.42 -8.30 -0.98
C LYS A 639 5.74 -9.41 -1.99
N VAL A 640 5.54 -10.67 -1.62
CA VAL A 640 5.79 -11.82 -2.49
C VAL A 640 4.68 -11.93 -3.53
N ILE A 641 3.41 -11.91 -3.11
CA ILE A 641 2.28 -12.12 -4.03
C ILE A 641 2.21 -11.02 -5.10
N GLN A 642 2.55 -9.76 -4.79
CA GLN A 642 2.55 -8.67 -5.79
C GLN A 642 3.53 -8.91 -6.96
N LYS A 643 4.51 -9.79 -6.79
CA LYS A 643 5.54 -10.10 -7.81
C LYS A 643 5.20 -11.32 -8.66
N ILE A 644 4.10 -12.02 -8.38
CA ILE A 644 3.73 -13.27 -9.05
C ILE A 644 2.73 -12.96 -10.17
N PRO A 645 3.09 -12.97 -11.47
CA PRO A 645 2.17 -12.73 -12.58
C PRO A 645 1.19 -13.89 -12.83
N TYR A 646 0.21 -13.69 -13.71
CA TYR A 646 -0.77 -14.72 -14.10
C TYR A 646 -0.09 -15.98 -14.65
N CYS A 647 -0.68 -17.15 -14.38
CA CYS A 647 -0.15 -18.45 -14.78
C CYS A 647 1.30 -18.74 -14.36
N SER A 648 1.82 -18.03 -13.34
CA SER A 648 3.09 -18.41 -12.71
C SER A 648 2.98 -19.81 -12.13
N LEU A 649 3.99 -20.63 -12.39
CA LEU A 649 4.10 -22.01 -11.98
C LEU A 649 5.28 -22.19 -11.03
N VAL A 650 5.11 -22.99 -9.98
CA VAL A 650 6.19 -23.46 -9.11
C VAL A 650 6.16 -24.98 -9.07
N GLU A 651 7.34 -25.61 -9.16
CA GLU A 651 7.50 -27.03 -8.86
C GLU A 651 8.09 -27.18 -7.45
N VAL A 652 7.43 -27.94 -6.59
CA VAL A 652 7.97 -28.37 -5.29
C VAL A 652 8.20 -29.88 -5.36
N ARG A 653 9.46 -30.31 -5.33
CA ARG A 653 9.83 -31.71 -5.48
C ARG A 653 10.26 -32.30 -4.14
N GLY A 654 9.70 -33.45 -3.80
CA GLY A 654 10.07 -34.27 -2.66
C GLY A 654 11.06 -35.35 -3.07
N SER A 655 12.11 -35.52 -2.27
CA SER A 655 13.05 -36.66 -2.31
C SER A 655 13.19 -37.23 -0.90
N GLY A 656 12.59 -38.39 -0.65
CA GLY A 656 12.46 -38.93 0.70
C GLY A 656 11.65 -37.99 1.62
N ASN A 657 12.25 -37.56 2.73
CA ASN A 657 11.62 -36.65 3.69
C ASN A 657 11.86 -35.15 3.40
N ALA A 658 12.70 -34.82 2.41
CA ALA A 658 13.05 -33.45 2.08
C ALA A 658 12.25 -32.95 0.88
N TRP A 659 11.76 -31.71 0.95
CA TRP A 659 11.10 -31.01 -0.15
C TRP A 659 11.87 -29.75 -0.51
N GLU A 660 11.96 -29.46 -1.80
CA GLU A 660 12.63 -28.29 -2.33
C GLU A 660 11.80 -27.61 -3.43
N ILE A 661 11.86 -26.28 -3.48
CA ILE A 661 11.31 -25.51 -4.59
C ILE A 661 12.35 -25.51 -5.71
N LEU A 662 11.93 -25.96 -6.89
CA LEU A 662 12.77 -26.06 -8.08
C LEU A 662 12.32 -25.09 -9.16
N GLU A 663 13.23 -24.84 -10.11
CA GLU A 663 12.86 -24.20 -11.36
C GLU A 663 11.84 -25.08 -12.09
N PRO A 664 10.67 -24.55 -12.49
CA PRO A 664 9.66 -25.32 -13.20
C PRO A 664 10.22 -25.92 -14.50
N PRO A 665 9.68 -27.06 -14.96
CA PRO A 665 10.19 -27.75 -16.14
C PRO A 665 9.92 -26.97 -17.44
N CYS A 666 9.02 -25.98 -17.42
CA CYS A 666 8.68 -25.12 -18.54
C CYS A 666 9.16 -23.68 -18.35
N LEU A 667 9.30 -22.95 -19.47
CA LEU A 667 9.71 -21.54 -19.46
C LEU A 667 8.60 -20.63 -18.88
N PRO A 668 8.96 -19.46 -18.32
CA PRO A 668 7.98 -18.47 -17.90
C PRO A 668 7.30 -17.80 -19.11
N LEU A 669 6.08 -17.28 -18.91
CA LEU A 669 5.33 -16.52 -19.89
C LEU A 669 5.41 -15.02 -19.62
N THR A 670 5.70 -14.21 -20.65
CA THR A 670 5.71 -12.74 -20.55
C THR A 670 5.17 -12.14 -21.84
N HIS A 671 4.26 -11.19 -21.73
CA HIS A 671 3.73 -10.42 -22.85
C HIS A 671 3.36 -9.00 -22.41
N SER A 672 3.29 -8.06 -23.36
CA SER A 672 2.84 -6.70 -23.10
C SER A 672 1.31 -6.58 -23.13
N ALA A 673 0.80 -5.48 -22.57
CA ALA A 673 -0.60 -5.10 -22.75
C ALA A 673 -0.88 -4.68 -24.20
N ASN A 674 -2.13 -4.83 -24.62
CA ASN A 674 -2.62 -4.34 -25.92
C ASN A 674 -3.80 -3.39 -25.68
N GLN A 675 -3.72 -2.16 -26.19
CA GLN A 675 -4.72 -1.13 -25.91
C GLN A 675 -5.96 -1.29 -26.78
N ARG A 676 -7.12 -0.90 -26.24
CA ARG A 676 -8.36 -0.81 -27.01
C ARG A 676 -8.24 0.29 -28.06
N PHE A 677 -8.45 -0.06 -29.32
CA PHE A 677 -8.47 0.88 -30.44
C PHE A 677 -9.90 1.36 -30.72
N ASP A 678 -10.11 2.67 -30.75
CA ASP A 678 -11.34 3.29 -31.26
C ASP A 678 -11.10 3.82 -32.68
N TYR A 679 -11.74 3.20 -33.67
CA TYR A 679 -11.58 3.59 -35.07
C TYR A 679 -12.08 5.01 -35.36
N LYS A 680 -12.94 5.59 -34.51
CA LYS A 680 -13.48 6.94 -34.69
C LYS A 680 -12.41 8.03 -34.65
N ILE A 681 -11.22 7.75 -34.13
CA ILE A 681 -10.11 8.71 -34.17
C ILE A 681 -9.61 8.98 -35.61
N LEU A 682 -10.02 8.14 -36.57
CA LEU A 682 -9.70 8.29 -37.99
C LEU A 682 -10.81 9.00 -38.78
N LEU A 683 -11.96 9.29 -38.13
CA LEU A 683 -13.08 10.05 -38.69
C LEU A 683 -12.98 11.51 -38.25
#